data_AF-A0A358B1G7-F1
#
_entry.id   AF-A0A358B1G7-F1
#
_cell.length_a   1.000
_cell.length_b   1.000
_cell.length_c   1.000
_cell.angle_alpha   90.00
_cell.angle_beta   90.00
_cell.angle_gamma   90.00
#
_symmetry.space_group_name_H-M   'P 1'
#
loop_
_entity.id
_entity.type
_entity.pdbx_description
1 polymer ?
#
loop_
_entity_poly.entity_id
_entity_poly.type
_entity_poly.pdbx_seq_one_letter_code
_entity_poly.pdbx_strand_id
1 'polypeptide(L)'
;MAAIRKWEMTSMPSQNSKDAIFTFPFVRPPVSRDLGDGDDMVTVAGLPGRQVRLTFTSAEVGNGMAVDSGLLANQDGDLAVRLQVETVKGALKGGVSRFDDEGIRFVATKGSTFDVRDLVSGTERGDLFKIVQLGSAGDDRINFLDDGRKVYVNGGMGDDRITGGRSADFLVGGAGDDRLYGGSGNDSFIGGAGSDVIFGGNGKDTVIFAPATDGMDHVDLGAGMDVVSVSATAGSQIRLTFTSAEVGNGMARDSRTMTNQDGDLAVRLALEDGSDMPMDVAGRFDDEGIRFVASAGATFDVRDLVSGAARGDQFGVVALGTDGTDMFNERASMVNTYVNAGAGDDWLYGGMGNDFLVGGTGNDWLSGREGNDSMLGGAGNDIAVINLRDGSSDTADLGDGADMVKVMAEANSQVRVTFTSAEVGNGLATDAGTLANQDGALAVRLQMEDGAGMPDGAISRVDDEGIRLRGSAMVTFDVRDLVSGAARGDQFKVVQLGTLGNDQYDDQKSREAFYVNAGQGDDWVATGMGRDFLVGGAGNDTLWGGKGADTLLGGSGDDMLKGGMGADTFLFVGSDGADNVADFTSGVDRIDLRSFAPVSVMQVAEAGGIRLDIDREGDGVIDQTILLHGVSALGMNDILM
;
A
#
# COMPACT_ATOMS: atom_id res chain seq x y z
N MET A 1 -59.13 -24.69 40.15
CA MET A 1 -58.24 -25.61 40.89
C MET A 1 -57.53 -26.50 39.87
N ALA A 2 -56.27 -26.19 39.59
CA ALA A 2 -55.34 -27.08 38.89
C ALA A 2 -53.94 -26.72 39.38
N ALA A 3 -53.21 -27.73 39.84
CA ALA A 3 -52.05 -27.62 40.70
C ALA A 3 -50.79 -27.10 39.98
N ILE A 4 -50.18 -26.05 40.54
CA ILE A 4 -48.81 -25.65 40.24
C ILE A 4 -47.91 -26.65 40.97
N ARG A 5 -47.20 -27.50 40.21
CA ARG A 5 -46.14 -28.35 40.76
C ARG A 5 -45.01 -27.47 41.26
N LYS A 6 -44.86 -27.46 42.58
CA LYS A 6 -43.71 -27.01 43.34
C LYS A 6 -42.51 -27.86 42.87
N TRP A 7 -41.57 -27.25 42.16
CA TRP A 7 -40.26 -27.87 41.94
C TRP A 7 -39.46 -27.70 43.24
N GLU A 8 -39.05 -28.83 43.79
CA GLU A 8 -38.27 -28.94 45.01
C GLU A 8 -36.86 -28.36 44.78
N MET A 9 -36.48 -27.40 45.64
CA MET A 9 -35.07 -27.03 45.85
C MET A 9 -34.40 -28.20 46.56
N THR A 10 -33.61 -28.99 45.83
CA THR A 10 -32.58 -29.82 46.45
C THR A 10 -31.40 -28.92 46.81
N SER A 11 -31.24 -28.69 48.12
CA SER A 11 -30.07 -28.16 48.84
C SER A 11 -29.38 -26.89 48.30
N MET A 12 -29.41 -25.82 49.08
CA MET A 12 -28.47 -24.70 48.95
C MET A 12 -27.04 -25.22 49.14
N PRO A 13 -26.12 -25.02 48.19
CA PRO A 13 -24.70 -25.10 48.51
C PRO A 13 -24.40 -24.04 49.58
N SER A 14 -23.52 -24.35 50.54
CA SER A 14 -22.95 -23.35 51.44
C SER A 14 -22.39 -22.19 50.62
N GLN A 15 -22.36 -20.97 51.18
CA GLN A 15 -21.87 -19.74 50.53
C GLN A 15 -20.39 -19.80 50.06
N ASN A 16 -19.71 -20.94 50.17
CA ASN A 16 -18.29 -21.14 49.84
C ASN A 16 -18.06 -22.51 49.18
N SER A 17 -19.01 -23.06 48.43
CA SER A 17 -18.74 -24.29 47.68
C SER A 17 -18.05 -23.93 46.37
N LYS A 18 -16.77 -24.26 46.26
CA LYS A 18 -16.04 -24.28 45.00
C LYS A 18 -16.87 -25.06 43.97
N ASP A 19 -17.11 -24.47 42.80
CA ASP A 19 -17.80 -25.05 41.64
C ASP A 19 -19.36 -25.09 41.72
N ALA A 20 -20.01 -23.99 42.13
CA ALA A 20 -21.46 -23.91 42.17
C ALA A 20 -22.10 -23.66 40.78
N ILE A 21 -23.08 -24.49 40.40
CA ILE A 21 -23.91 -24.24 39.21
C ILE A 21 -25.19 -23.50 39.61
N PHE A 22 -25.37 -22.28 39.11
CA PHE A 22 -26.55 -21.46 39.31
C PHE A 22 -27.37 -21.30 38.03
N THR A 23 -28.69 -21.41 38.13
CA THR A 23 -29.60 -21.08 37.03
C THR A 23 -30.71 -20.18 37.56
N PHE A 24 -30.88 -19.01 36.96
CA PHE A 24 -31.99 -18.12 37.33
C PHE A 24 -32.69 -17.51 36.12
N PRO A 25 -34.04 -17.48 36.12
CA PRO A 25 -34.79 -16.65 35.19
C PRO A 25 -34.77 -15.20 35.67
N PHE A 26 -34.55 -14.24 34.77
CA PHE A 26 -34.49 -12.79 35.07
C PHE A 26 -35.77 -12.18 35.69
N VAL A 27 -36.80 -13.00 35.94
CA VAL A 27 -38.11 -12.62 36.51
C VAL A 27 -38.12 -12.69 38.06
N ARG A 28 -36.98 -12.96 38.72
CA ARG A 28 -36.82 -12.96 40.18
C ARG A 28 -36.10 -11.70 40.66
N PRO A 29 -36.20 -11.31 41.96
CA PRO A 29 -35.51 -10.13 42.48
C PRO A 29 -33.99 -10.22 42.26
N PRO A 30 -33.29 -9.06 42.18
CA PRO A 30 -31.84 -9.01 42.00
C PRO A 30 -31.11 -9.85 43.06
N VAL A 31 -30.07 -10.55 42.62
CA VAL A 31 -29.23 -11.42 43.46
C VAL A 31 -27.87 -10.76 43.62
N SER A 32 -27.33 -10.75 44.84
CA SER A 32 -25.93 -10.44 45.14
C SER A 32 -25.32 -11.70 45.71
N ARG A 33 -24.25 -12.21 45.10
CA ARG A 33 -23.64 -13.47 45.53
C ARG A 33 -22.13 -13.40 45.35
N ASP A 34 -21.45 -13.79 46.41
CA ASP A 34 -20.03 -14.13 46.46
C ASP A 34 -19.99 -15.67 46.34
N LEU A 35 -19.26 -16.17 45.35
CA LEU A 35 -19.11 -17.60 45.05
C LEU A 35 -17.73 -18.13 45.46
N GLY A 36 -16.74 -17.23 45.60
CA GLY A 36 -15.38 -17.49 46.04
C GLY A 36 -14.52 -18.18 44.97
N ASP A 37 -13.25 -18.43 45.26
CA ASP A 37 -12.30 -18.96 44.27
C ASP A 37 -12.66 -20.42 43.86
N GLY A 38 -13.22 -20.59 42.65
CA GLY A 38 -13.62 -21.87 42.04
C GLY A 38 -14.16 -21.72 40.61
N ASP A 39 -14.41 -22.84 39.90
CA ASP A 39 -14.97 -22.85 38.53
C ASP A 39 -16.50 -22.69 38.56
N ASP A 40 -16.97 -21.52 38.97
CA ASP A 40 -18.39 -21.26 39.18
C ASP A 40 -19.15 -21.04 37.87
N MET A 41 -20.38 -21.57 37.77
CA MET A 41 -21.15 -21.49 36.52
C MET A 41 -22.52 -20.84 36.72
N VAL A 42 -22.73 -19.73 36.04
CA VAL A 42 -23.96 -18.95 36.06
C VAL A 42 -24.71 -19.05 34.74
N THR A 43 -25.74 -19.89 34.69
CA THR A 43 -26.64 -19.97 33.53
C THR A 43 -27.74 -18.91 33.61
N VAL A 44 -27.79 -18.03 32.61
CA VAL A 44 -28.77 -16.93 32.55
C VAL A 44 -29.86 -17.27 31.55
N ALA A 45 -31.06 -17.56 32.08
CA ALA A 45 -32.26 -17.78 31.28
C ALA A 45 -32.87 -16.43 30.89
N GLY A 46 -32.57 -15.97 29.67
CA GLY A 46 -33.08 -14.70 29.17
C GLY A 46 -34.55 -14.79 28.72
N LEU A 47 -35.16 -13.62 28.54
CA LEU A 47 -36.50 -13.49 27.97
C LEU A 47 -36.39 -13.44 26.44
N PRO A 48 -37.28 -14.11 25.68
CA PRO A 48 -37.25 -14.04 24.22
C PRO A 48 -37.21 -12.60 23.71
N GLY A 49 -36.20 -12.26 22.90
CA GLY A 49 -36.02 -10.92 22.33
C GLY A 49 -35.37 -9.87 23.25
N ARG A 50 -34.67 -10.27 24.31
CA ARG A 50 -33.89 -9.37 25.18
C ARG A 50 -32.43 -9.83 25.34
N GLN A 51 -31.53 -8.86 25.52
CA GLN A 51 -30.11 -9.06 25.80
C GLN A 51 -29.85 -8.87 27.30
N VAL A 52 -28.75 -9.43 27.78
CA VAL A 52 -28.26 -9.18 29.14
C VAL A 52 -26.98 -8.36 29.02
N ARG A 53 -26.98 -7.14 29.57
CA ARG A 53 -25.75 -6.38 29.72
C ARG A 53 -24.93 -7.00 30.84
N LEU A 54 -23.67 -7.26 30.54
CA LEU A 54 -22.64 -7.58 31.51
C LEU A 54 -21.68 -6.39 31.55
N THR A 55 -21.38 -5.85 32.72
CA THR A 55 -20.49 -4.70 32.88
C THR A 55 -19.52 -4.96 34.01
N PHE A 56 -18.25 -4.68 33.75
CA PHE A 56 -17.15 -4.80 34.71
C PHE A 56 -16.71 -3.42 35.21
N THR A 57 -16.02 -3.38 36.35
CA THR A 57 -15.32 -2.18 36.82
C THR A 57 -13.88 -2.21 36.33
N SER A 58 -13.44 -1.11 35.72
CA SER A 58 -12.22 -1.00 34.91
C SER A 58 -10.89 -1.06 35.67
N ALA A 59 -10.88 -1.36 36.97
CA ALA A 59 -9.66 -1.40 37.78
C ALA A 59 -9.09 -2.84 37.93
N GLU A 60 -9.95 -3.85 37.84
CA GLU A 60 -9.55 -5.27 37.96
C GLU A 60 -9.34 -5.94 36.58
N VAL A 61 -9.85 -5.33 35.52
CA VAL A 61 -9.85 -5.91 34.16
C VAL A 61 -8.73 -5.28 33.33
N GLY A 62 -7.47 -5.67 33.59
CA GLY A 62 -6.39 -5.62 32.61
C GLY A 62 -5.69 -4.28 32.28
N ASN A 63 -5.81 -3.20 33.08
CA ASN A 63 -5.23 -1.89 32.73
C ASN A 63 -3.94 -1.50 33.50
N GLY A 64 -3.12 -2.47 33.87
CA GLY A 64 -1.75 -2.22 34.36
C GLY A 64 -1.60 -1.46 35.69
N MET A 65 -2.68 -1.28 36.47
CA MET A 65 -2.57 -0.80 37.86
C MET A 65 -3.37 -1.69 38.78
N ALA A 66 -2.66 -2.49 39.59
CA ALA A 66 -3.18 -3.22 40.75
C ALA A 66 -3.61 -2.27 41.88
N VAL A 67 -4.47 -1.31 41.57
CA VAL A 67 -5.11 -0.45 42.55
C VAL A 67 -6.61 -0.57 42.31
N ASP A 68 -7.23 -1.51 43.02
CA ASP A 68 -8.66 -1.47 43.32
C ASP A 68 -9.02 -0.01 43.61
N SER A 69 -9.82 0.57 42.70
CA SER A 69 -10.13 2.00 42.74
C SER A 69 -10.92 2.40 44.00
N GLY A 70 -11.32 1.45 44.85
CA GLY A 70 -11.99 1.68 46.12
C GLY A 70 -13.32 2.43 45.98
N LEU A 71 -13.82 2.57 44.74
CA LEU A 71 -14.95 3.43 44.40
C LEU A 71 -16.29 2.68 44.42
N LEU A 72 -16.29 1.37 44.71
CA LEU A 72 -17.49 0.60 45.01
C LEU A 72 -17.25 -0.41 46.13
N ALA A 73 -17.10 0.07 47.37
CA ALA A 73 -17.14 -0.81 48.54
C ALA A 73 -18.41 -1.69 48.54
N ASN A 74 -18.23 -3.00 48.43
CA ASN A 74 -19.09 -4.02 49.04
C ASN A 74 -18.61 -4.22 50.51
N GLN A 75 -19.11 -5.24 51.22
CA GLN A 75 -18.84 -5.41 52.66
C GLN A 75 -17.59 -6.27 52.94
N ASP A 76 -16.78 -6.55 51.91
CA ASP A 76 -15.67 -7.52 51.92
C ASP A 76 -14.46 -7.10 51.04
N GLY A 77 -14.66 -6.48 49.88
CA GLY A 77 -13.60 -6.13 48.91
C GLY A 77 -13.97 -6.39 47.45
N ASP A 78 -14.63 -7.52 47.14
CA ASP A 78 -14.45 -8.17 45.82
C ASP A 78 -15.78 -8.44 45.02
N LEU A 79 -16.50 -7.41 44.50
CA LEU A 79 -17.72 -7.62 43.68
C LEU A 79 -17.76 -6.65 42.47
N ALA A 80 -17.12 -7.04 41.36
CA ALA A 80 -16.96 -6.19 40.17
C ALA A 80 -17.98 -6.44 39.02
N VAL A 81 -18.66 -7.60 38.96
CA VAL A 81 -19.49 -7.95 37.79
C VAL A 81 -20.97 -7.58 37.98
N ARG A 82 -21.50 -6.74 37.09
CA ARG A 82 -22.92 -6.33 37.06
C ARG A 82 -23.68 -6.93 35.89
N LEU A 83 -24.81 -7.58 36.18
CA LEU A 83 -25.74 -8.10 35.19
C LEU A 83 -27.07 -7.35 35.21
N GLN A 84 -27.53 -6.86 34.06
CA GLN A 84 -28.83 -6.20 33.93
C GLN A 84 -29.49 -6.47 32.57
N VAL A 85 -30.82 -6.58 32.51
CA VAL A 85 -31.51 -6.71 31.22
C VAL A 85 -31.36 -5.44 30.42
N GLU A 86 -31.12 -5.60 29.12
CA GLU A 86 -31.09 -4.51 28.17
C GLU A 86 -32.01 -4.80 26.98
N THR A 87 -32.66 -3.75 26.50
CA THR A 87 -33.41 -3.78 25.24
C THR A 87 -32.45 -3.71 24.05
N VAL A 88 -32.90 -4.16 22.87
CA VAL A 88 -32.11 -4.07 21.62
C VAL A 88 -31.70 -2.65 21.21
N LYS A 89 -32.29 -1.59 21.80
CA LYS A 89 -31.91 -0.17 21.60
C LYS A 89 -31.05 0.42 22.71
N GLY A 90 -30.78 -0.37 23.74
CA GLY A 90 -29.79 -0.05 24.75
C GLY A 90 -30.34 0.42 26.10
N ALA A 91 -31.66 0.47 26.22
CA ALA A 91 -32.31 0.85 27.47
C ALA A 91 -32.21 -0.30 28.49
N LEU A 92 -31.62 0.00 29.65
CA LEU A 92 -31.55 -0.88 30.82
C LEU A 92 -32.95 -1.08 31.44
N LYS A 93 -33.24 -2.30 31.88
CA LYS A 93 -34.52 -2.70 32.50
C LYS A 93 -34.30 -3.67 33.65
N GLY A 94 -35.14 -3.57 34.69
CA GLY A 94 -35.11 -4.49 35.83
C GLY A 94 -34.02 -4.18 36.85
N GLY A 95 -33.90 -5.05 37.87
CA GLY A 95 -32.87 -4.96 38.90
C GLY A 95 -31.49 -5.40 38.40
N VAL A 96 -30.45 -4.95 39.09
CA VAL A 96 -29.05 -5.30 38.82
C VAL A 96 -28.65 -6.47 39.70
N SER A 97 -28.15 -7.55 39.11
CA SER A 97 -27.51 -8.63 39.86
C SER A 97 -26.01 -8.40 39.91
N ARG A 98 -25.36 -8.84 41.00
CA ARG A 98 -23.93 -8.64 41.25
C ARG A 98 -23.27 -9.97 41.60
N PHE A 99 -22.10 -10.20 41.03
CA PHE A 99 -21.25 -11.37 41.21
C PHE A 99 -19.82 -10.90 41.45
N ASP A 100 -19.06 -11.74 42.14
CA ASP A 100 -17.60 -11.76 42.14
C ASP A 100 -17.05 -11.80 40.70
N ASP A 101 -15.75 -11.58 40.56
CA ASP A 101 -15.06 -11.36 39.29
C ASP A 101 -14.02 -12.41 38.94
N GLU A 102 -13.84 -13.40 39.80
CA GLU A 102 -12.80 -14.42 39.66
C GLU A 102 -13.40 -15.82 39.54
N GLY A 103 -12.96 -16.59 38.54
CA GLY A 103 -13.33 -18.01 38.36
C GLY A 103 -14.73 -18.27 37.81
N ILE A 104 -15.44 -17.25 37.30
CA ILE A 104 -16.86 -17.38 36.95
C ILE A 104 -17.11 -17.51 35.45
N ARG A 105 -17.99 -18.46 35.10
CA ARG A 105 -18.56 -18.64 33.76
C ARG A 105 -20.02 -18.24 33.68
N PHE A 106 -20.35 -17.24 32.88
CA PHE A 106 -21.73 -16.93 32.48
C PHE A 106 -22.09 -17.64 31.17
N VAL A 107 -23.22 -18.37 31.16
CA VAL A 107 -23.71 -19.09 29.96
C VAL A 107 -25.12 -18.61 29.59
N ALA A 108 -25.28 -18.11 28.37
CA ALA A 108 -26.58 -17.67 27.87
C ALA A 108 -27.42 -18.85 27.38
N THR A 109 -28.70 -18.89 27.78
CA THR A 109 -29.63 -19.89 27.23
C THR A 109 -30.01 -19.61 25.77
N LYS A 110 -30.59 -20.61 25.09
CA LYS A 110 -31.07 -20.50 23.71
C LYS A 110 -31.97 -19.26 23.52
N GLY A 111 -31.60 -18.38 22.58
CA GLY A 111 -32.32 -17.15 22.27
C GLY A 111 -31.88 -15.90 23.05
N SER A 112 -30.81 -16.00 23.85
CA SER A 112 -30.23 -14.87 24.61
C SER A 112 -28.73 -14.73 24.35
N THR A 113 -28.19 -13.55 24.63
CA THR A 113 -26.75 -13.21 24.50
C THR A 113 -26.38 -12.18 25.57
N PHE A 114 -25.08 -12.08 25.85
CA PHE A 114 -24.49 -11.05 26.68
C PHE A 114 -23.98 -9.90 25.80
N ASP A 115 -24.40 -8.67 26.08
CA ASP A 115 -23.74 -7.44 25.59
C ASP A 115 -22.68 -7.11 26.63
N VAL A 116 -21.44 -7.50 26.36
CA VAL A 116 -20.32 -7.24 27.25
C VAL A 116 -19.89 -5.79 27.03
N ARG A 117 -19.82 -5.01 28.10
CA ARG A 117 -19.29 -3.65 28.07
C ARG A 117 -18.12 -3.57 29.01
N ASP A 118 -16.95 -3.61 28.43
CA ASP A 118 -15.70 -3.39 29.11
C ASP A 118 -15.08 -2.08 28.58
N LEU A 119 -14.54 -1.28 29.50
CA LEU A 119 -13.91 0.01 29.21
C LEU A 119 -12.58 -0.17 28.46
N VAL A 120 -11.95 -1.34 28.58
CA VAL A 120 -10.63 -1.67 28.01
C VAL A 120 -10.76 -2.34 26.64
N SER A 121 -11.68 -3.30 26.50
CA SER A 121 -11.88 -4.11 25.29
C SER A 121 -12.21 -3.40 23.97
N GLY A 122 -12.56 -2.11 23.98
CA GLY A 122 -13.13 -1.47 22.80
C GLY A 122 -14.44 -2.10 22.29
N THR A 123 -15.05 -3.04 23.02
CA THR A 123 -16.30 -3.69 22.61
C THR A 123 -17.40 -2.66 22.48
N GLU A 124 -17.90 -2.48 21.26
CA GLU A 124 -19.03 -1.62 21.03
C GLU A 124 -20.32 -2.33 21.44
N ARG A 125 -21.33 -1.52 21.73
CA ARG A 125 -22.68 -2.04 21.94
C ARG A 125 -23.11 -2.88 20.74
N GLY A 126 -23.26 -4.19 20.94
CA GLY A 126 -23.62 -5.11 19.85
C GLY A 126 -22.71 -6.32 19.71
N ASP A 127 -21.58 -6.36 20.41
CA ASP A 127 -20.79 -7.58 20.54
C ASP A 127 -21.47 -8.56 21.48
N LEU A 128 -22.17 -9.52 20.87
CA LEU A 128 -23.06 -10.44 21.56
C LEU A 128 -22.40 -11.80 21.80
N PHE A 129 -22.15 -12.10 23.07
CA PHE A 129 -21.50 -13.33 23.48
C PHE A 129 -22.50 -14.36 24.02
N LYS A 130 -22.15 -15.64 23.88
CA LYS A 130 -22.91 -16.77 24.43
C LYS A 130 -22.32 -17.27 25.74
N ILE A 131 -21.02 -17.12 25.89
CA ILE A 131 -20.27 -17.49 27.07
C ILE A 131 -19.41 -16.28 27.44
N VAL A 132 -19.37 -15.96 28.73
CA VAL A 132 -18.38 -15.05 29.31
C VAL A 132 -17.66 -15.87 30.37
N GLN A 133 -16.34 -16.00 30.29
CA GLN A 133 -15.51 -16.65 31.30
C GLN A 133 -14.54 -15.62 31.89
N LEU A 134 -14.46 -15.59 33.21
CA LEU A 134 -13.43 -14.88 33.96
C LEU A 134 -12.57 -15.93 34.64
N GLY A 135 -11.25 -15.86 34.47
CA GLY A 135 -10.30 -16.68 35.21
C GLY A 135 -10.11 -16.13 36.63
N SER A 136 -9.15 -16.72 37.32
CA SER A 136 -8.84 -16.51 38.72
C SER A 136 -7.62 -15.58 38.86
N ALA A 137 -7.09 -15.48 40.08
CA ALA A 137 -5.86 -14.74 40.34
C ALA A 137 -4.56 -15.52 40.04
N GLY A 138 -4.62 -16.72 39.44
CA GLY A 138 -3.43 -17.49 39.07
C GLY A 138 -3.63 -18.31 37.80
N ASP A 139 -2.56 -18.96 37.33
CA ASP A 139 -2.46 -19.57 36.00
C ASP A 139 -3.65 -20.48 35.62
N ASP A 140 -4.46 -20.01 34.68
CA ASP A 140 -5.66 -20.67 34.20
C ASP A 140 -5.45 -21.38 32.86
N ARG A 141 -6.26 -22.43 32.64
CA ARG A 141 -6.32 -23.16 31.35
C ARG A 141 -7.75 -23.21 30.85
N ILE A 142 -8.08 -22.29 29.94
CA ILE A 142 -9.42 -22.10 29.40
C ILE A 142 -9.44 -22.57 27.94
N ASN A 143 -10.39 -23.44 27.58
CA ASN A 143 -10.40 -24.08 26.25
C ASN A 143 -11.82 -24.24 25.68
N PHE A 144 -12.03 -23.67 24.49
CA PHE A 144 -13.28 -23.70 23.72
C PHE A 144 -13.13 -24.29 22.30
N LEU A 145 -12.07 -25.07 22.00
CA LEU A 145 -11.73 -25.56 20.64
C LEU A 145 -12.91 -26.13 19.82
N ASP A 146 -13.84 -26.83 20.48
CA ASP A 146 -15.01 -27.45 19.82
C ASP A 146 -16.31 -26.64 19.94
N ASP A 147 -16.27 -25.46 20.55
CA ASP A 147 -17.44 -24.61 20.70
C ASP A 147 -17.72 -23.82 19.42
N GLY A 148 -19.00 -23.80 19.02
CA GLY A 148 -19.49 -23.00 17.90
C GLY A 148 -20.20 -21.74 18.36
N ARG A 149 -19.96 -21.32 19.60
CA ARG A 149 -20.59 -20.15 20.22
C ARG A 149 -19.52 -19.10 20.48
N LYS A 150 -19.77 -17.86 20.06
CA LYS A 150 -18.97 -16.67 20.39
C LYS A 150 -18.75 -16.54 21.90
N VAL A 151 -17.49 -16.51 22.34
CA VAL A 151 -17.08 -16.40 23.75
C VAL A 151 -16.37 -15.08 24.04
N TYR A 152 -16.53 -14.58 25.26
CA TYR A 152 -15.65 -13.58 25.86
C TYR A 152 -14.88 -14.27 26.97
N VAL A 153 -13.56 -14.14 26.97
CA VAL A 153 -12.70 -14.70 28.01
C VAL A 153 -11.79 -13.60 28.54
N ASN A 154 -11.68 -13.51 29.86
CA ASN A 154 -10.63 -12.75 30.54
C ASN A 154 -9.87 -13.71 31.45
N GLY A 155 -8.56 -13.82 31.28
CA GLY A 155 -7.70 -14.70 32.08
C GLY A 155 -7.55 -14.23 33.51
N GLY A 156 -7.29 -12.93 33.70
CA GLY A 156 -7.20 -12.31 35.02
C GLY A 156 -5.76 -12.05 35.40
N MET A 157 -5.30 -12.59 36.53
CA MET A 157 -3.88 -12.55 36.89
C MET A 157 -3.27 -13.95 36.73
N GLY A 158 -1.97 -14.02 36.46
CA GLY A 158 -1.24 -15.28 36.30
C GLY A 158 -0.85 -15.53 34.85
N ASP A 159 -0.08 -16.60 34.61
CA ASP A 159 0.35 -16.95 33.25
C ASP A 159 -0.69 -17.89 32.61
N ASP A 160 -1.63 -17.32 31.88
CA ASP A 160 -2.82 -18.01 31.40
C ASP A 160 -2.62 -18.68 30.04
N ARG A 161 -3.40 -19.74 29.81
CA ARG A 161 -3.54 -20.37 28.49
C ARG A 161 -4.99 -20.40 28.08
N ILE A 162 -5.34 -19.57 27.11
CA ILE A 162 -6.70 -19.38 26.62
C ILE A 162 -6.78 -19.86 25.17
N THR A 163 -7.77 -20.70 24.88
CA THR A 163 -8.09 -21.13 23.52
C THR A 163 -9.55 -20.88 23.23
N GLY A 164 -9.81 -20.09 22.20
CA GLY A 164 -11.13 -19.85 21.60
C GLY A 164 -11.65 -21.06 20.84
N GLY A 165 -12.60 -20.82 19.94
CA GLY A 165 -13.32 -21.85 19.20
C GLY A 165 -13.42 -21.55 17.71
N ARG A 166 -14.61 -21.81 17.15
CA ARG A 166 -14.90 -21.63 15.71
C ARG A 166 -15.74 -20.39 15.40
N SER A 167 -15.86 -19.48 16.35
CA SER A 167 -16.69 -18.27 16.25
C SER A 167 -15.82 -17.06 16.52
N ALA A 168 -16.30 -15.87 16.13
CA ALA A 168 -15.64 -14.61 16.41
C ALA A 168 -15.56 -14.32 17.92
N ASP A 169 -14.52 -14.77 18.59
CA ASP A 169 -14.32 -14.74 20.03
C ASP A 169 -13.59 -13.47 20.47
N PHE A 170 -13.62 -13.16 21.77
CA PHE A 170 -12.89 -12.04 22.36
C PHE A 170 -12.09 -12.55 23.56
N LEU A 171 -10.76 -12.54 23.46
CA LEU A 171 -9.85 -13.13 24.43
C LEU A 171 -8.97 -12.04 25.04
N VAL A 172 -8.96 -11.96 26.37
CA VAL A 172 -8.10 -11.06 27.14
C VAL A 172 -7.20 -11.93 28.02
N GLY A 173 -5.89 -11.75 27.92
CA GLY A 173 -4.91 -12.39 28.81
C GLY A 173 -5.05 -11.82 30.22
N GLY A 174 -4.60 -10.58 30.40
CA GLY A 174 -4.71 -9.88 31.67
C GLY A 174 -3.33 -9.45 32.16
N ALA A 175 -2.91 -9.95 33.31
CA ALA A 175 -1.59 -9.68 33.86
C ALA A 175 -0.81 -10.99 34.06
N GLY A 176 0.37 -11.11 33.47
CA GLY A 176 1.17 -12.34 33.43
C GLY A 176 1.64 -12.62 32.00
N ASP A 177 2.45 -13.66 31.79
CA ASP A 177 2.92 -14.04 30.45
C ASP A 177 1.95 -15.05 29.81
N ASP A 178 0.98 -14.54 29.05
CA ASP A 178 -0.19 -15.28 28.59
C ASP A 178 0.01 -15.96 27.23
N ARG A 179 -0.82 -16.96 26.95
CA ARG A 179 -0.91 -17.61 25.62
C ARG A 179 -2.35 -17.65 25.13
N LEU A 180 -2.64 -16.88 24.09
CA LEU A 180 -3.96 -16.74 23.50
C LEU A 180 -4.00 -17.41 22.13
N TYR A 181 -5.03 -18.23 21.88
CA TYR A 181 -5.25 -18.90 20.59
C TYR A 181 -6.70 -18.67 20.16
N GLY A 182 -6.95 -17.95 19.06
CA GLY A 182 -8.31 -17.66 18.55
C GLY A 182 -8.96 -18.89 17.93
N GLY A 183 -8.29 -19.44 16.92
CA GLY A 183 -8.73 -20.66 16.23
C GLY A 183 -9.30 -20.34 14.86
N SER A 184 -10.63 -20.30 14.73
CA SER A 184 -11.26 -19.92 13.48
C SER A 184 -12.40 -18.95 13.74
N GLY A 185 -12.58 -17.96 12.88
CA GLY A 185 -13.51 -16.87 13.14
C GLY A 185 -12.77 -15.56 13.13
N ASN A 186 -13.48 -14.45 13.26
CA ASN A 186 -12.85 -13.14 13.34
C ASN A 186 -12.69 -12.81 14.81
N ASP A 187 -11.56 -13.17 15.38
CA ASP A 187 -11.29 -13.13 16.81
C ASP A 187 -10.72 -11.77 17.21
N SER A 188 -10.82 -11.44 18.49
CA SER A 188 -10.30 -10.19 19.03
C SER A 188 -9.48 -10.45 20.29
N PHE A 189 -8.35 -9.77 20.43
CA PHE A 189 -7.37 -10.04 21.47
C PHE A 189 -6.91 -8.77 22.19
N ILE A 190 -6.65 -8.93 23.48
CA ILE A 190 -5.80 -8.06 24.30
C ILE A 190 -4.85 -8.98 25.05
N GLY A 191 -3.54 -8.83 24.87
CA GLY A 191 -2.55 -9.52 25.70
C GLY A 191 -2.64 -9.01 27.13
N GLY A 192 -2.27 -7.75 27.29
CA GLY A 192 -2.28 -7.06 28.57
C GLY A 192 -0.85 -6.92 29.11
N ALA A 193 -0.70 -6.92 30.43
CA ALA A 193 0.60 -6.69 31.04
C ALA A 193 1.40 -7.99 31.12
N GLY A 194 2.55 -8.06 30.45
CA GLY A 194 3.39 -9.27 30.43
C GLY A 194 3.99 -9.46 29.04
N SER A 195 4.75 -10.53 28.82
CA SER A 195 5.23 -10.88 27.48
C SER A 195 4.34 -11.98 26.91
N ASP A 196 3.32 -11.58 26.16
CA ASP A 196 2.27 -12.50 25.73
C ASP A 196 2.59 -13.14 24.38
N VAL A 197 1.94 -14.28 24.12
CA VAL A 197 1.96 -14.93 22.81
C VAL A 197 0.53 -15.08 22.29
N ILE A 198 0.26 -14.46 21.14
CA ILE A 198 -1.07 -14.44 20.51
C ILE A 198 -1.00 -15.16 19.18
N PHE A 199 -1.91 -16.12 18.97
CA PHE A 199 -2.14 -16.80 17.71
C PHE A 199 -3.60 -16.59 17.26
N GLY A 200 -3.82 -15.84 16.17
CA GLY A 200 -5.15 -15.56 15.60
C GLY A 200 -5.78 -16.81 15.01
N GLY A 201 -5.20 -17.30 13.91
CA GLY A 201 -5.60 -18.52 13.24
C GLY A 201 -6.18 -18.23 11.87
N ASN A 202 -7.41 -18.66 11.61
CA ASN A 202 -8.10 -18.34 10.35
C ASN A 202 -9.15 -17.27 10.59
N GLY A 203 -9.14 -16.19 9.82
CA GLY A 203 -10.22 -15.22 9.90
C GLY A 203 -9.81 -13.83 9.47
N LYS A 204 -10.42 -12.85 10.11
CA LYS A 204 -9.93 -11.47 10.12
C LYS A 204 -9.90 -11.06 11.57
N ASP A 205 -8.74 -11.22 12.16
CA ASP A 205 -8.53 -11.10 13.58
C ASP A 205 -8.13 -9.67 13.94
N THR A 206 -8.30 -9.30 15.20
CA THR A 206 -7.99 -7.96 15.67
C THR A 206 -7.28 -7.98 17.01
N VAL A 207 -6.10 -7.39 17.08
CA VAL A 207 -5.40 -7.13 18.35
C VAL A 207 -5.59 -5.68 18.73
N ILE A 208 -5.97 -5.44 19.97
CA ILE A 208 -5.94 -4.12 20.58
C ILE A 208 -4.67 -4.06 21.41
N PHE A 209 -3.72 -3.26 20.94
CA PHE A 209 -2.39 -3.17 21.51
C PHE A 209 -2.20 -1.78 22.12
N ALA A 210 -1.86 -1.70 23.40
CA ALA A 210 -1.63 -0.47 24.12
C ALA A 210 -0.17 -0.42 24.61
N PRO A 211 0.77 0.15 23.83
CA PRO A 211 2.21 0.12 24.14
C PRO A 211 2.62 0.72 25.49
N ALA A 212 1.73 1.47 26.15
CA ALA A 212 1.97 2.09 27.45
C ALA A 212 1.64 1.16 28.64
N THR A 213 0.81 0.14 28.41
CA THR A 213 0.36 -0.82 29.43
C THR A 213 0.78 -2.24 29.12
N ASP A 214 0.93 -2.56 27.84
CA ASP A 214 1.25 -3.89 27.37
C ASP A 214 2.76 -4.15 27.50
N GLY A 215 3.15 -5.41 27.70
CA GLY A 215 4.56 -5.78 27.70
C GLY A 215 5.02 -6.24 26.30
N MET A 216 6.10 -7.03 26.24
CA MET A 216 6.76 -7.38 24.98
C MET A 216 6.06 -8.58 24.31
N ASP A 217 5.03 -8.28 23.53
CA ASP A 217 4.18 -9.33 22.95
C ASP A 217 4.74 -9.90 21.64
N HIS A 218 4.39 -11.16 21.39
CA HIS A 218 4.64 -11.91 20.16
C HIS A 218 3.30 -12.27 19.53
N VAL A 219 2.98 -11.68 18.38
CA VAL A 219 1.65 -11.76 17.77
C VAL A 219 1.72 -12.31 16.35
N ASP A 220 1.10 -13.46 16.12
CA ASP A 220 0.92 -14.10 14.81
C ASP A 220 -0.59 -14.27 14.57
N LEU A 221 -1.16 -13.49 13.67
CA LEU A 221 -2.61 -13.51 13.41
C LEU A 221 -2.99 -14.51 12.33
N GLY A 222 -2.01 -14.95 11.53
CA GLY A 222 -2.14 -16.08 10.64
C GLY A 222 -2.83 -15.71 9.34
N ALA A 223 -3.85 -16.48 8.95
CA ALA A 223 -4.46 -16.32 7.64
C ALA A 223 -5.60 -15.28 7.69
N GLY A 224 -5.42 -14.17 7.00
CA GLY A 224 -6.41 -13.11 7.00
C GLY A 224 -5.88 -11.80 6.47
N MET A 225 -6.76 -10.79 6.46
CA MET A 225 -6.31 -9.41 6.53
C MET A 225 -6.67 -8.94 7.93
N ASP A 226 -5.69 -9.00 8.82
CA ASP A 226 -5.84 -8.82 10.25
C ASP A 226 -5.51 -7.39 10.66
N VAL A 227 -5.96 -6.99 11.84
CA VAL A 227 -5.87 -5.61 12.30
C VAL A 227 -5.16 -5.52 13.64
N VAL A 228 -4.16 -4.67 13.74
CA VAL A 228 -3.56 -4.27 15.02
C VAL A 228 -3.96 -2.82 15.28
N SER A 229 -4.90 -2.63 16.20
CA SER A 229 -5.33 -1.33 16.67
C SER A 229 -4.41 -0.86 17.78
N VAL A 230 -3.59 0.16 17.51
CA VAL A 230 -2.58 0.64 18.45
C VAL A 230 -3.11 1.86 19.21
N SER A 231 -3.41 1.66 20.49
CA SER A 231 -3.86 2.71 21.40
C SER A 231 -2.65 3.42 22.01
N ALA A 232 -2.47 4.70 21.70
CA ALA A 232 -1.38 5.51 22.25
C ALA A 232 -1.92 6.85 22.78
N THR A 233 -1.16 7.48 23.66
CA THR A 233 -1.53 8.81 24.16
C THR A 233 -1.47 9.81 22.99
N ALA A 234 -2.47 10.67 22.84
CA ALA A 234 -2.52 11.66 21.77
C ALA A 234 -1.20 12.48 21.70
N GLY A 235 -0.60 12.54 20.51
CA GLY A 235 0.69 13.17 20.25
C GLY A 235 1.90 12.22 20.35
N SER A 236 1.70 10.93 20.59
CA SER A 236 2.78 9.92 20.57
C SER A 236 3.07 9.47 19.13
N GLN A 237 4.36 9.34 18.81
CA GLN A 237 4.83 8.73 17.57
C GLN A 237 5.22 7.27 17.84
N ILE A 238 4.71 6.36 17.01
CA ILE A 238 4.95 4.92 17.12
C ILE A 238 5.88 4.53 15.98
N ARG A 239 7.06 4.00 16.27
CA ARG A 239 7.94 3.46 15.23
C ARG A 239 7.47 2.07 14.82
N LEU A 240 7.31 1.88 13.52
CA LEU A 240 7.27 0.56 12.88
C LEU A 240 8.55 0.35 12.10
N THR A 241 9.17 -0.83 12.24
CA THR A 241 10.39 -1.19 11.53
C THR A 241 10.23 -2.59 10.95
N PHE A 242 10.60 -2.73 9.67
CA PHE A 242 10.51 -3.97 8.90
C PHE A 242 11.89 -4.54 8.61
N THR A 243 11.98 -5.86 8.39
CA THR A 243 13.19 -6.51 7.88
C THR A 243 13.09 -6.74 6.37
N SER A 244 14.19 -6.43 5.68
CA SER A 244 14.20 -6.14 4.24
C SER A 244 13.97 -7.32 3.28
N ALA A 245 13.88 -8.56 3.74
CA ALA A 245 13.81 -9.71 2.82
C ALA A 245 12.41 -9.93 2.21
N GLU A 246 11.36 -9.52 2.91
CA GLU A 246 9.96 -9.80 2.56
C GLU A 246 9.27 -8.64 1.79
N VAL A 247 9.91 -7.46 1.65
CA VAL A 247 9.35 -6.29 0.94
C VAL A 247 9.56 -6.31 -0.60
N GLY A 248 9.65 -7.49 -1.21
CA GLY A 248 9.64 -7.66 -2.67
C GLY A 248 10.87 -7.21 -3.48
N ASN A 249 11.94 -6.65 -2.88
CA ASN A 249 13.03 -6.03 -3.66
C ASN A 249 14.24 -6.91 -4.03
N GLY A 250 14.21 -8.22 -3.76
CA GLY A 250 15.24 -9.18 -4.22
C GLY A 250 16.69 -8.94 -3.78
N MET A 251 17.04 -7.90 -3.01
CA MET A 251 18.43 -7.51 -2.71
C MET A 251 18.70 -7.13 -1.23
N ALA A 252 17.99 -7.75 -0.29
CA ALA A 252 18.26 -7.58 1.14
C ALA A 252 19.63 -8.13 1.58
N ARG A 253 20.45 -7.27 2.23
CA ARG A 253 21.78 -7.63 2.80
C ARG A 253 21.79 -7.92 4.30
N ASP A 254 20.65 -7.88 5.00
CA ASP A 254 20.57 -8.31 6.40
C ASP A 254 20.29 -9.81 6.49
N SER A 255 21.35 -10.60 6.37
CA SER A 255 21.28 -12.07 6.29
C SER A 255 21.42 -12.79 7.64
N ARG A 256 21.30 -12.13 8.81
CA ARG A 256 21.62 -12.84 10.07
C ARG A 256 20.93 -12.44 11.38
N THR A 257 19.83 -11.68 11.40
CA THR A 257 19.19 -11.38 12.71
C THR A 257 17.69 -11.63 12.87
N MET A 258 16.92 -11.84 11.80
CA MET A 258 15.48 -12.14 11.89
C MET A 258 15.14 -13.18 10.79
N THR A 259 14.76 -14.40 11.18
CA THR A 259 14.30 -15.49 10.31
C THR A 259 12.80 -15.27 10.05
N ASN A 260 12.35 -14.79 8.89
CA ASN A 260 12.17 -15.38 7.54
C ASN A 260 10.96 -16.32 7.43
N GLN A 261 10.03 -16.04 6.50
CA GLN A 261 9.11 -16.84 5.63
C GLN A 261 8.61 -18.26 6.02
N ASP A 262 8.90 -18.74 7.23
CA ASP A 262 8.48 -20.02 7.79
C ASP A 262 8.25 -19.96 9.32
N GLY A 263 8.10 -18.73 9.85
CA GLY A 263 7.59 -18.40 11.20
C GLY A 263 8.61 -17.71 12.12
N ASP A 264 8.36 -16.44 12.49
CA ASP A 264 8.50 -15.91 13.87
C ASP A 264 8.68 -14.35 13.97
N LEU A 265 7.97 -13.53 13.17
CA LEU A 265 7.73 -12.08 13.40
C LEU A 265 8.78 -11.09 12.82
N ALA A 266 8.36 -10.30 11.83
CA ALA A 266 9.21 -9.36 11.08
C ALA A 266 8.91 -7.86 11.31
N VAL A 267 7.79 -7.53 11.95
CA VAL A 267 7.45 -6.14 12.30
C VAL A 267 7.79 -5.86 13.75
N ARG A 268 8.57 -4.81 14.00
CA ARG A 268 8.85 -4.31 15.35
C ARG A 268 8.09 -3.01 15.60
N LEU A 269 7.33 -2.97 16.69
CA LEU A 269 6.65 -1.78 17.18
C LEU A 269 7.40 -1.22 18.41
N ALA A 270 7.69 0.09 18.40
CA ALA A 270 8.33 0.77 19.52
C ALA A 270 7.76 2.19 19.72
N LEU A 271 7.72 2.65 20.98
CA LEU A 271 7.42 4.06 21.28
C LEU A 271 8.66 4.94 21.07
N GLU A 272 8.45 6.15 20.56
CA GLU A 272 9.50 7.17 20.44
C GLU A 272 9.33 8.29 21.47
N ASP A 273 10.45 8.77 22.03
CA ASP A 273 10.45 9.82 23.06
C ASP A 273 10.45 11.26 22.55
N GLY A 274 10.07 11.46 21.29
CA GLY A 274 10.16 12.76 20.63
C GLY A 274 11.61 13.24 20.41
N SER A 275 12.62 12.39 20.67
CA SER A 275 14.03 12.61 20.31
C SER A 275 14.54 11.61 19.26
N ASP A 276 13.62 10.96 18.53
CA ASP A 276 13.86 9.94 17.50
C ASP A 276 14.62 8.69 18.01
N MET A 277 14.66 8.47 19.32
CA MET A 277 15.24 7.29 19.95
C MET A 277 14.12 6.35 20.41
N PRO A 278 14.19 5.05 20.06
CA PRO A 278 13.21 4.09 20.56
C PRO A 278 13.43 3.93 22.06
N MET A 279 12.36 4.10 22.86
CA MET A 279 12.45 3.95 24.32
C MET A 279 12.60 2.48 24.71
N ASP A 280 11.70 1.62 24.22
CA ASP A 280 11.71 0.15 24.40
C ASP A 280 10.88 -0.54 23.29
N VAL A 281 11.10 -1.85 23.06
CA VAL A 281 10.26 -2.64 22.14
C VAL A 281 8.95 -2.93 22.81
N ALA A 282 7.87 -2.50 22.19
CA ALA A 282 6.54 -2.77 22.69
C ALA A 282 6.03 -4.11 22.16
N GLY A 283 6.25 -4.46 20.89
CA GLY A 283 5.78 -5.76 20.38
C GLY A 283 6.43 -6.20 19.09
N ARG A 284 6.27 -7.48 18.81
CA ARG A 284 6.63 -8.12 17.55
C ARG A 284 5.37 -8.69 16.91
N PHE A 285 5.26 -8.52 15.61
CA PHE A 285 4.11 -8.96 14.83
C PHE A 285 4.58 -9.70 13.58
N ASP A 286 3.71 -10.57 13.07
CA ASP A 286 3.79 -11.11 11.72
C ASP A 286 3.81 -9.98 10.66
N ASP A 287 4.28 -10.34 9.48
CA ASP A 287 4.63 -9.44 8.40
C ASP A 287 3.71 -9.56 7.19
N GLU A 288 2.78 -10.50 7.20
CA GLU A 288 1.90 -10.80 6.07
C GLU A 288 0.44 -10.58 6.46
N GLY A 289 -0.32 -9.90 5.60
CA GLY A 289 -1.76 -9.72 5.78
C GLY A 289 -2.15 -8.87 6.99
N ILE A 290 -1.25 -8.02 7.51
CA ILE A 290 -1.49 -7.25 8.73
C ILE A 290 -1.72 -5.77 8.46
N ARG A 291 -2.65 -5.16 9.20
CA ARG A 291 -2.95 -3.72 9.15
C ARG A 291 -2.83 -3.09 10.52
N PHE A 292 -1.85 -2.22 10.71
CA PHE A 292 -1.72 -1.36 11.88
C PHE A 292 -2.56 -0.10 11.72
N VAL A 293 -3.35 0.22 12.74
CA VAL A 293 -4.21 1.42 12.79
C VAL A 293 -3.90 2.19 14.06
N ALA A 294 -3.48 3.44 13.91
CA ALA A 294 -3.20 4.30 15.05
C ALA A 294 -4.50 4.87 15.62
N SER A 295 -4.62 4.90 16.94
CA SER A 295 -5.67 5.64 17.62
C SER A 295 -5.63 7.15 17.31
N ALA A 296 -6.77 7.83 17.49
CA ALA A 296 -6.89 9.24 17.12
C ALA A 296 -5.83 10.14 17.79
N GLY A 297 -4.98 10.76 16.97
CA GLY A 297 -3.91 11.65 17.42
C GLY A 297 -2.54 10.97 17.60
N ALA A 298 -2.41 9.69 17.29
CA ALA A 298 -1.13 8.99 17.14
C ALA A 298 -0.83 8.75 15.65
N THR A 299 0.45 8.60 15.31
CA THR A 299 0.92 8.28 13.95
C THR A 299 2.09 7.31 14.00
N PHE A 300 2.32 6.61 12.90
CA PHE A 300 3.41 5.69 12.69
C PHE A 300 4.57 6.39 11.96
N ASP A 301 5.78 6.28 12.53
CA ASP A 301 7.05 6.49 11.84
C ASP A 301 7.44 5.16 11.19
N VAL A 302 7.27 5.05 9.88
CA VAL A 302 7.67 3.87 9.14
C VAL A 302 9.14 4.00 8.78
N ARG A 303 9.98 3.15 9.39
CA ARG A 303 11.39 3.03 9.01
C ARG A 303 11.60 1.79 8.18
N ASP A 304 11.73 2.02 6.89
CA ASP A 304 12.06 1.02 5.89
C ASP A 304 13.37 1.42 5.18
N LEU A 305 14.15 0.40 4.79
CA LEU A 305 15.41 0.55 4.07
C LEU A 305 15.20 0.82 2.58
N VAL A 306 13.98 0.58 2.06
CA VAL A 306 13.65 0.59 0.62
C VAL A 306 12.90 1.86 0.19
N SER A 307 12.04 2.41 1.04
CA SER A 307 11.03 3.38 0.61
C SER A 307 11.56 4.78 0.25
N GLY A 308 12.78 5.14 0.63
CA GLY A 308 13.18 6.54 0.58
C GLY A 308 12.26 7.48 1.38
N ALA A 309 11.32 6.92 2.19
CA ALA A 309 10.48 7.68 3.10
C ALA A 309 11.41 8.48 4.00
N ALA A 310 11.23 9.80 3.98
CA ALA A 310 12.10 10.66 4.76
C ALA A 310 11.76 10.44 6.24
N ARG A 311 12.77 10.51 7.11
CA ARG A 311 12.52 10.59 8.55
C ARG A 311 11.46 11.66 8.84
N GLY A 312 10.36 11.26 9.47
CA GLY A 312 9.28 12.17 9.86
C GLY A 312 8.00 12.08 9.03
N ASP A 313 7.91 11.18 8.04
CA ASP A 313 6.63 10.86 7.42
C ASP A 313 5.73 10.13 8.43
N GLN A 314 4.55 10.70 8.67
CA GLN A 314 3.62 10.26 9.71
C GLN A 314 2.39 9.60 9.09
N PHE A 315 2.21 8.31 9.34
CA PHE A 315 1.10 7.53 8.79
C PHE A 315 0.04 7.22 9.87
N GLY A 316 -1.25 7.35 9.55
CA GLY A 316 -2.32 6.90 10.44
C GLY A 316 -2.62 5.41 10.30
N VAL A 317 -2.25 4.83 9.15
CA VAL A 317 -2.45 3.43 8.80
C VAL A 317 -1.18 2.90 8.15
N VAL A 318 -0.79 1.69 8.51
CA VAL A 318 0.31 0.96 7.88
C VAL A 318 -0.21 -0.45 7.57
N ALA A 319 -0.17 -0.86 6.32
CA ALA A 319 -0.70 -2.15 5.89
C ALA A 319 0.34 -2.94 5.11
N LEU A 320 0.41 -4.24 5.40
CA LEU A 320 1.27 -5.21 4.72
C LEU A 320 0.36 -6.27 4.07
N GLY A 321 0.59 -6.54 2.80
CA GLY A 321 -0.11 -7.58 2.04
C GLY A 321 0.51 -8.95 2.25
N THR A 322 0.18 -9.86 1.37
CA THR A 322 0.51 -11.28 1.41
C THR A 322 1.38 -11.65 0.21
N ASP A 323 1.68 -12.94 0.06
CA ASP A 323 2.33 -13.48 -1.14
C ASP A 323 1.38 -13.63 -2.35
N GLY A 324 0.10 -13.27 -2.20
CA GLY A 324 -0.91 -13.39 -3.23
C GLY A 324 -1.57 -12.06 -3.57
N THR A 325 -2.35 -12.07 -4.66
CA THR A 325 -3.11 -10.90 -5.10
C THR A 325 -4.00 -10.29 -4.00
N ASP A 326 -3.69 -9.03 -3.68
CA ASP A 326 -4.31 -8.23 -2.65
C ASP A 326 -5.07 -7.02 -3.19
N MET A 327 -6.00 -6.52 -2.37
CA MET A 327 -6.76 -5.31 -2.69
C MET A 327 -6.83 -4.39 -1.47
N PHE A 328 -6.03 -3.33 -1.50
CA PHE A 328 -6.05 -2.24 -0.53
C PHE A 328 -6.93 -1.10 -1.03
N ASN A 329 -8.03 -0.84 -0.32
CA ASN A 329 -9.03 0.14 -0.75
C ASN A 329 -9.23 1.24 0.30
N GLU A 330 -8.27 2.15 0.40
CA GLU A 330 -8.29 3.28 1.33
C GLU A 330 -8.94 4.53 0.72
N ARG A 331 -9.80 4.38 -0.31
CA ARG A 331 -10.46 5.50 -1.00
C ARG A 331 -11.19 6.49 -0.09
N ALA A 332 -11.63 6.06 1.09
CA ALA A 332 -12.34 6.90 2.08
C ALA A 332 -11.44 7.39 3.22
N SER A 333 -10.17 6.96 3.26
CA SER A 333 -9.20 7.39 4.26
C SER A 333 -8.88 8.87 4.08
N MET A 334 -8.79 9.58 5.20
CA MET A 334 -8.36 10.99 5.26
C MET A 334 -7.00 11.14 5.94
N VAL A 335 -6.38 10.01 6.32
CA VAL A 335 -5.07 9.97 6.96
C VAL A 335 -4.06 9.42 5.96
N ASN A 336 -2.81 9.84 6.11
CA ASN A 336 -1.69 9.27 5.36
C ASN A 336 -1.61 7.77 5.64
N THR A 337 -1.45 6.98 4.59
CA THR A 337 -1.43 5.52 4.64
C THR A 337 -0.12 5.02 4.03
N TYR A 338 0.58 4.14 4.73
CA TYR A 338 1.63 3.32 4.13
C TYR A 338 1.05 1.96 3.76
N VAL A 339 1.26 1.50 2.54
CA VAL A 339 0.88 0.18 2.08
C VAL A 339 2.09 -0.46 1.42
N ASN A 340 2.39 -1.70 1.80
CA ASN A 340 3.27 -2.58 1.05
C ASN A 340 2.51 -3.85 0.72
N ALA A 341 2.22 -4.10 -0.55
CA ALA A 341 1.33 -5.18 -0.95
C ALA A 341 2.03 -6.55 -1.05
N GLY A 342 3.35 -6.60 -1.17
CA GLY A 342 4.10 -7.85 -1.09
C GLY A 342 4.28 -8.48 -2.46
N ALA A 343 3.83 -9.73 -2.65
CA ALA A 343 3.88 -10.40 -3.93
C ALA A 343 2.48 -10.68 -4.46
N GLY A 344 2.30 -10.66 -5.77
CA GLY A 344 0.99 -10.83 -6.40
C GLY A 344 0.72 -9.72 -7.40
N ASP A 345 -0.35 -9.87 -8.18
CA ASP A 345 -0.86 -8.74 -8.98
C ASP A 345 -1.85 -7.96 -8.11
N ASP A 346 -1.48 -6.79 -7.60
CA ASP A 346 -2.20 -6.11 -6.52
C ASP A 346 -2.95 -4.83 -6.96
N TRP A 347 -3.95 -4.42 -6.16
CA TRP A 347 -4.68 -3.16 -6.36
C TRP A 347 -4.64 -2.26 -5.13
N LEU A 348 -3.93 -1.13 -5.23
CA LEU A 348 -3.71 -0.18 -4.13
C LEU A 348 -4.40 1.16 -4.40
N TYR A 349 -5.20 1.61 -3.43
CA TYR A 349 -5.82 2.94 -3.40
C TYR A 349 -5.51 3.65 -2.08
N GLY A 350 -4.82 4.80 -2.11
CA GLY A 350 -4.34 5.54 -0.92
C GLY A 350 -5.40 6.37 -0.16
N GLY A 351 -6.23 7.14 -0.88
CA GLY A 351 -7.30 7.93 -0.25
C GLY A 351 -7.17 9.43 -0.48
N MET A 352 -7.28 10.21 0.59
CA MET A 352 -7.13 11.68 0.58
C MET A 352 -5.86 12.16 1.32
N GLY A 353 -5.08 11.22 1.87
CA GLY A 353 -3.86 11.51 2.62
C GLY A 353 -2.68 11.72 1.68
N ASN A 354 -1.51 12.01 2.24
CA ASN A 354 -0.26 11.84 1.50
C ASN A 354 0.21 10.41 1.73
N ASP A 355 -0.11 9.53 0.79
CA ASP A 355 0.04 8.09 0.94
C ASP A 355 1.37 7.60 0.36
N PHE A 356 1.88 6.48 0.90
CA PHE A 356 3.06 5.79 0.42
C PHE A 356 2.66 4.36 0.03
N LEU A 357 2.66 4.06 -1.26
CA LEU A 357 2.17 2.80 -1.80
C LEU A 357 3.32 2.01 -2.43
N VAL A 358 3.49 0.75 -2.06
CA VAL A 358 4.48 -0.18 -2.62
C VAL A 358 3.73 -1.39 -3.16
N GLY A 359 3.86 -1.66 -4.46
CA GLY A 359 3.31 -2.85 -5.12
C GLY A 359 4.08 -4.09 -4.68
N GLY A 360 5.35 -4.15 -5.05
CA GLY A 360 6.25 -5.25 -4.69
C GLY A 360 6.56 -6.09 -5.92
N THR A 361 6.28 -7.40 -5.92
CA THR A 361 6.50 -8.24 -7.11
C THR A 361 5.18 -8.65 -7.75
N GLY A 362 5.04 -8.50 -9.07
CA GLY A 362 3.84 -8.84 -9.82
C GLY A 362 3.45 -7.67 -10.72
N ASN A 363 2.24 -7.68 -11.28
CA ASN A 363 1.75 -6.59 -12.12
C ASN A 363 0.72 -5.78 -11.34
N ASP A 364 1.16 -4.68 -10.76
CA ASP A 364 0.42 -3.95 -9.75
C ASP A 364 -0.31 -2.74 -10.33
N TRP A 365 -1.37 -2.34 -9.63
CA TRP A 365 -2.11 -1.13 -9.92
C TRP A 365 -2.08 -0.20 -8.71
N LEU A 366 -1.51 1.00 -8.86
CA LEU A 366 -1.30 1.95 -7.78
C LEU A 366 -2.01 3.28 -8.05
N SER A 367 -2.74 3.80 -7.05
CA SER A 367 -3.32 5.14 -7.10
C SER A 367 -3.47 5.74 -5.71
N GLY A 368 -2.64 6.74 -5.40
CA GLY A 368 -2.78 7.49 -4.15
C GLY A 368 -4.08 8.32 -4.08
N ARG A 369 -4.52 8.82 -5.24
CA ARG A 369 -5.74 9.62 -5.48
C ARG A 369 -5.53 11.09 -5.15
N GLU A 370 -6.00 11.56 -4.00
CA GLU A 370 -5.96 12.98 -3.64
C GLU A 370 -4.90 13.15 -2.55
N GLY A 371 -3.98 14.11 -2.70
CA GLY A 371 -2.84 14.26 -1.77
C GLY A 371 -1.52 14.03 -2.47
N ASN A 372 -0.41 14.40 -1.83
CA ASN A 372 0.92 14.23 -2.43
C ASN A 372 1.41 12.83 -2.15
N ASP A 373 1.26 11.94 -3.14
CA ASP A 373 1.48 10.52 -2.94
C ASP A 373 2.84 10.05 -3.46
N SER A 374 3.36 8.97 -2.88
CA SER A 374 4.56 8.28 -3.34
C SER A 374 4.21 6.84 -3.69
N MET A 375 4.58 6.41 -4.89
CA MET A 375 4.25 5.08 -5.42
C MET A 375 5.53 4.37 -5.86
N LEU A 376 5.72 3.14 -5.40
CA LEU A 376 6.75 2.22 -5.83
C LEU A 376 6.08 1.01 -6.49
N GLY A 377 6.37 0.75 -7.76
CA GLY A 377 5.86 -0.42 -8.50
C GLY A 377 6.55 -1.68 -8.01
N GLY A 378 7.82 -1.84 -8.40
CA GLY A 378 8.69 -2.91 -7.93
C GLY A 378 9.14 -3.75 -9.10
N ALA A 379 8.82 -5.05 -9.12
CA ALA A 379 9.18 -5.93 -10.23
C ALA A 379 7.93 -6.47 -10.93
N GLY A 380 7.86 -6.36 -12.25
CA GLY A 380 6.74 -6.77 -13.09
C GLY A 380 6.18 -5.57 -13.85
N ASN A 381 5.02 -5.69 -14.52
CA ASN A 381 4.51 -4.62 -15.38
C ASN A 381 3.42 -3.82 -14.66
N ASP A 382 3.81 -2.71 -14.07
CA ASP A 382 2.98 -1.97 -13.14
C ASP A 382 2.25 -0.80 -13.79
N ILE A 383 1.18 -0.36 -13.12
CA ILE A 383 0.37 0.77 -13.54
C ILE A 383 0.20 1.74 -12.36
N ALA A 384 0.85 2.90 -12.42
CA ALA A 384 0.54 4.02 -11.53
C ALA A 384 -0.44 5.00 -12.16
N VAL A 385 -1.34 5.55 -11.33
CA VAL A 385 -2.27 6.61 -11.71
C VAL A 385 -1.85 7.92 -11.07
N ILE A 386 -1.47 8.88 -11.91
CA ILE A 386 -1.12 10.25 -11.49
C ILE A 386 -2.31 11.16 -11.78
N ASN A 387 -2.82 11.84 -10.76
CA ASN A 387 -4.00 12.70 -10.86
C ASN A 387 -3.63 14.18 -10.79
N LEU A 388 -3.47 14.84 -11.93
CA LEU A 388 -3.10 16.25 -11.97
C LEU A 388 -4.28 17.21 -11.71
N ARG A 389 -5.48 16.70 -11.40
CA ARG A 389 -6.72 17.51 -11.26
C ARG A 389 -6.93 18.12 -9.88
N ASP A 390 -6.35 17.52 -8.84
CA ASP A 390 -6.50 17.96 -7.45
C ASP A 390 -5.41 18.95 -7.03
N GLY A 391 -4.38 19.12 -7.86
CA GLY A 391 -3.26 20.01 -7.59
C GLY A 391 -2.23 19.42 -6.63
N SER A 392 -2.18 18.10 -6.46
CA SER A 392 -1.11 17.41 -5.74
C SER A 392 0.15 17.22 -6.58
N SER A 393 1.25 16.92 -5.88
CA SER A 393 2.54 16.52 -6.45
C SER A 393 2.81 15.07 -6.10
N ASP A 394 2.48 14.17 -7.02
CA ASP A 394 2.70 12.74 -6.84
C ASP A 394 4.09 12.34 -7.33
N THR A 395 4.61 11.24 -6.80
CA THR A 395 5.83 10.58 -7.26
C THR A 395 5.56 9.12 -7.59
N ALA A 396 6.10 8.61 -8.69
CA ALA A 396 6.00 7.20 -9.05
C ALA A 396 7.30 6.67 -9.64
N ASP A 397 7.90 5.70 -8.96
CA ASP A 397 9.05 4.92 -9.41
C ASP A 397 8.57 3.47 -9.58
N LEU A 398 8.51 2.97 -10.82
CA LEU A 398 7.85 1.69 -11.09
C LEU A 398 8.83 0.51 -11.17
N GLY A 399 10.13 0.77 -11.21
CA GLY A 399 11.15 -0.27 -11.11
C GLY A 399 11.29 -1.12 -12.37
N ASP A 400 11.40 -2.43 -12.18
CA ASP A 400 11.75 -3.39 -13.24
C ASP A 400 10.51 -3.86 -14.00
N GLY A 401 10.37 -3.49 -15.27
CA GLY A 401 9.35 -4.05 -16.14
C GLY A 401 8.93 -3.11 -17.27
N ALA A 402 7.86 -3.49 -17.99
CA ALA A 402 7.26 -2.64 -19.00
C ALA A 402 6.07 -1.87 -18.41
N ASP A 403 6.39 -0.80 -17.69
CA ASP A 403 5.43 -0.11 -16.83
C ASP A 403 4.63 0.97 -17.55
N MET A 404 3.55 1.41 -16.90
CA MET A 404 2.69 2.47 -17.42
C MET A 404 2.24 3.48 -16.36
N VAL A 405 2.51 4.76 -16.61
CA VAL A 405 1.83 5.85 -15.90
C VAL A 405 0.59 6.30 -16.67
N LYS A 406 -0.56 6.13 -16.02
CA LYS A 406 -1.82 6.68 -16.50
C LYS A 406 -2.03 8.08 -15.93
N VAL A 407 -2.01 9.07 -16.81
CA VAL A 407 -2.16 10.48 -16.42
C VAL A 407 -3.62 10.90 -16.54
N MET A 408 -4.21 11.31 -15.41
CA MET A 408 -5.51 11.95 -15.35
C MET A 408 -5.34 13.47 -15.25
N ALA A 409 -5.88 14.19 -16.22
CA ALA A 409 -5.94 15.67 -16.23
C ALA A 409 -7.35 16.11 -16.64
N GLU A 410 -7.69 17.39 -16.48
CA GLU A 410 -9.01 17.90 -16.88
C GLU A 410 -9.29 17.64 -18.37
N ALA A 411 -10.58 17.58 -18.74
CA ALA A 411 -10.96 17.27 -20.11
C ALA A 411 -10.50 18.37 -21.06
N ASN A 412 -9.78 18.00 -22.12
CA ASN A 412 -9.12 18.89 -23.09
C ASN A 412 -7.92 19.67 -22.54
N SER A 413 -7.35 19.26 -21.41
CA SER A 413 -6.08 19.80 -20.93
C SER A 413 -4.90 19.16 -21.65
N GLN A 414 -3.85 19.96 -21.84
CA GLN A 414 -2.52 19.48 -22.22
C GLN A 414 -1.71 19.24 -20.95
N VAL A 415 -0.90 18.20 -20.97
CA VAL A 415 0.08 17.92 -19.93
C VAL A 415 1.47 18.16 -20.51
N ARG A 416 2.20 19.09 -19.93
CA ARG A 416 3.60 19.26 -20.22
C ARG A 416 4.38 18.07 -19.67
N VAL A 417 5.18 17.47 -20.54
CA VAL A 417 6.20 16.49 -20.18
C VAL A 417 7.55 17.17 -20.36
N THR A 418 8.32 17.27 -19.28
CA THR A 418 9.67 17.84 -19.30
C THR A 418 10.65 16.81 -18.80
N PHE A 419 11.68 16.52 -19.61
CA PHE A 419 12.78 15.66 -19.25
C PHE A 419 13.91 16.48 -18.63
N THR A 420 14.63 15.91 -17.67
CA THR A 420 15.71 16.61 -16.97
C THR A 420 17.06 15.88 -17.02
N SER A 421 17.18 14.76 -17.76
CA SER A 421 18.39 13.91 -17.82
C SER A 421 19.07 13.87 -19.21
N ALA A 422 20.35 13.49 -19.22
CA ALA A 422 21.13 13.21 -20.43
C ALA A 422 21.01 11.75 -20.90
N GLU A 423 20.38 10.87 -20.10
CA GLU A 423 20.09 9.46 -20.40
C GLU A 423 19.03 9.27 -21.48
N VAL A 424 18.27 10.32 -21.79
CA VAL A 424 17.28 10.38 -22.88
C VAL A 424 17.94 10.29 -24.28
N GLY A 425 19.19 9.85 -24.38
CA GLY A 425 19.89 9.48 -25.62
C GLY A 425 20.12 10.58 -26.66
N ASN A 426 19.59 11.80 -26.46
CA ASN A 426 19.57 12.84 -27.48
C ASN A 426 20.86 13.70 -27.55
N GLY A 427 21.86 13.39 -26.72
CA GLY A 427 23.17 14.06 -26.67
C GLY A 427 23.17 15.53 -26.21
N LEU A 428 22.05 16.08 -25.71
CA LEU A 428 21.87 17.54 -25.65
C LEU A 428 21.23 18.11 -24.36
N ALA A 429 20.96 17.29 -23.34
CA ALA A 429 20.48 17.81 -22.06
C ALA A 429 21.60 18.46 -21.22
N THR A 430 21.50 19.77 -20.96
CA THR A 430 22.48 20.55 -20.16
C THR A 430 21.94 21.11 -18.84
N ASP A 431 20.79 20.66 -18.34
CA ASP A 431 20.20 21.22 -17.12
C ASP A 431 20.86 20.67 -15.84
N ALA A 432 21.96 21.32 -15.45
CA ALA A 432 22.74 21.03 -14.24
C ALA A 432 22.07 21.52 -12.93
N GLY A 433 20.74 21.41 -12.81
CA GLY A 433 19.97 22.07 -11.75
C GLY A 433 18.90 21.20 -11.08
N THR A 434 19.32 20.30 -10.19
CA THR A 434 18.52 19.60 -9.16
C THR A 434 17.30 18.81 -9.65
N LEU A 435 17.50 17.50 -9.87
CA LEU A 435 16.86 16.30 -9.29
C LEU A 435 17.45 15.09 -10.06
N ALA A 436 17.87 14.01 -9.37
CA ALA A 436 18.95 13.14 -9.86
C ALA A 436 18.53 12.04 -10.85
N ASN A 437 19.50 11.64 -11.66
CA ASN A 437 19.55 10.65 -12.74
C ASN A 437 20.95 10.00 -12.73
N GLN A 438 21.24 9.10 -13.69
CA GLN A 438 22.36 8.15 -13.73
C GLN A 438 22.50 7.24 -12.51
N ASP A 439 21.32 6.81 -12.01
CA ASP A 439 21.04 5.83 -10.94
C ASP A 439 20.61 6.34 -9.54
N GLY A 440 20.08 7.58 -9.48
CA GLY A 440 19.45 8.14 -8.27
C GLY A 440 17.93 8.46 -8.31
N ALA A 441 17.23 8.08 -9.39
CA ALA A 441 15.77 8.05 -9.68
C ALA A 441 14.93 9.37 -9.81
N LEU A 442 13.86 9.27 -10.64
CA LEU A 442 12.84 10.25 -11.06
C LEU A 442 13.31 11.48 -11.88
N ALA A 443 13.28 11.40 -13.22
CA ALA A 443 13.67 12.52 -14.09
C ALA A 443 12.58 13.09 -15.02
N VAL A 444 11.37 12.50 -15.07
CA VAL A 444 10.24 13.02 -15.86
C VAL A 444 9.34 13.90 -14.99
N ARG A 445 9.05 15.12 -15.45
CA ARG A 445 8.08 16.02 -14.81
C ARG A 445 6.79 16.09 -15.60
N LEU A 446 5.67 15.93 -14.90
CA LEU A 446 4.31 16.05 -15.43
C LEU A 446 3.62 17.25 -14.79
N GLN A 447 3.14 18.17 -15.61
CA GLN A 447 2.44 19.37 -15.14
C GLN A 447 1.32 19.75 -16.10
N MET A 448 0.17 20.20 -15.59
CA MET A 448 -0.88 20.72 -16.47
C MET A 448 -0.42 22.02 -17.15
N GLU A 449 -0.96 22.28 -18.34
CA GLU A 449 -0.86 23.59 -18.98
C GLU A 449 -2.21 24.31 -18.98
N ASP A 450 -2.15 25.63 -18.85
CA ASP A 450 -3.30 26.48 -19.12
C ASP A 450 -3.60 26.55 -20.63
N GLY A 451 -4.75 27.14 -21.00
CA GLY A 451 -5.14 27.29 -22.41
C GLY A 451 -4.19 28.17 -23.26
N ALA A 452 -3.16 28.77 -22.66
CA ALA A 452 -2.09 29.53 -23.32
C ALA A 452 -0.75 28.78 -23.38
N GLY A 453 -0.71 27.53 -22.90
CA GLY A 453 0.48 26.67 -22.87
C GLY A 453 1.51 27.09 -21.81
N MET A 454 1.08 27.83 -20.78
CA MET A 454 1.89 28.12 -19.59
C MET A 454 1.67 27.03 -18.53
N PRO A 455 2.72 26.65 -17.78
CA PRO A 455 2.57 25.64 -16.74
C PRO A 455 1.64 26.14 -15.64
N ASP A 456 0.68 25.30 -15.24
CA ASP A 456 -0.29 25.57 -14.19
C ASP A 456 -0.36 24.37 -13.22
N GLY A 457 -0.62 24.65 -11.94
CA GLY A 457 -0.71 23.63 -10.91
C GLY A 457 0.62 23.00 -10.46
N ALA A 458 0.48 21.94 -9.68
CA ALA A 458 1.58 21.19 -9.08
C ALA A 458 2.32 20.29 -10.08
N ILE A 459 3.50 19.81 -9.66
CA ILE A 459 4.40 19.01 -10.51
C ILE A 459 4.49 17.61 -9.92
N SER A 460 3.98 16.64 -10.66
CA SER A 460 4.23 15.22 -10.38
C SER A 460 5.51 14.76 -11.07
N ARG A 461 6.18 13.77 -10.48
CA ARG A 461 7.44 13.22 -10.99
C ARG A 461 7.30 11.73 -11.18
N VAL A 462 7.83 11.23 -12.29
CA VAL A 462 7.81 9.80 -12.59
C VAL A 462 9.18 9.39 -13.10
N ASP A 463 9.44 8.08 -13.03
CA ASP A 463 10.71 7.55 -13.50
C ASP A 463 10.94 7.80 -15.00
N ASP A 464 12.19 7.81 -15.43
CA ASP A 464 12.57 8.10 -16.83
C ASP A 464 12.94 6.87 -17.65
N GLU A 465 12.95 5.68 -17.07
CA GLU A 465 13.32 4.44 -17.74
C GLU A 465 12.15 3.46 -17.81
N GLY A 466 12.04 2.71 -18.92
CA GLY A 466 11.07 1.62 -19.09
C GLY A 466 9.59 2.03 -19.10
N ILE A 467 9.29 3.33 -18.97
CA ILE A 467 7.95 3.80 -18.66
C ILE A 467 7.15 4.21 -19.90
N ARG A 468 5.85 3.88 -19.89
CA ARG A 468 4.86 4.41 -20.84
C ARG A 468 3.93 5.42 -20.16
N LEU A 469 3.93 6.66 -20.62
CA LEU A 469 2.92 7.65 -20.22
C LEU A 469 1.71 7.59 -21.14
N ARG A 470 0.51 7.49 -20.55
CA ARG A 470 -0.74 7.51 -21.32
C ARG A 470 -1.79 8.42 -20.70
N GLY A 471 -2.22 9.40 -21.47
CA GLY A 471 -3.31 10.29 -21.08
C GLY A 471 -4.68 9.63 -21.21
N SER A 472 -5.64 10.02 -20.37
CA SER A 472 -7.06 9.69 -20.56
C SER A 472 -7.57 10.15 -21.94
N ALA A 473 -8.75 9.70 -22.41
CA ALA A 473 -9.23 9.89 -23.79
C ALA A 473 -9.05 11.30 -24.39
N MET A 474 -9.17 12.37 -23.59
CA MET A 474 -9.07 13.78 -24.02
C MET A 474 -7.79 14.50 -23.57
N VAL A 475 -6.80 13.77 -23.05
CA VAL A 475 -5.50 14.31 -22.60
C VAL A 475 -4.43 14.02 -23.65
N THR A 476 -3.63 15.02 -23.95
CA THR A 476 -2.44 14.93 -24.82
C THR A 476 -1.22 15.51 -24.10
N PHE A 477 -0.05 15.08 -24.53
CA PHE A 477 1.24 15.50 -23.99
C PHE A 477 1.90 16.53 -24.91
N ASP A 478 2.32 17.66 -24.35
CA ASP A 478 3.27 18.61 -24.96
C ASP A 478 4.65 18.23 -24.45
N VAL A 479 5.45 17.61 -25.32
CA VAL A 479 6.80 17.16 -24.98
C VAL A 479 7.77 18.29 -25.31
N ARG A 480 8.37 18.89 -24.29
CA ARG A 480 9.33 19.99 -24.47
C ARG A 480 10.74 19.49 -24.26
N ASP A 481 11.42 19.27 -25.38
CA ASP A 481 12.85 19.03 -25.44
C ASP A 481 13.45 19.99 -26.49
N LEU A 482 14.58 20.62 -26.16
CA LEU A 482 15.14 21.76 -26.91
C LEU A 482 15.68 21.33 -28.29
N VAL A 483 15.93 20.03 -28.49
CA VAL A 483 16.63 19.54 -29.70
C VAL A 483 15.92 18.43 -30.47
N SER A 484 14.80 17.91 -29.98
CA SER A 484 13.99 16.96 -30.76
C SER A 484 13.44 17.62 -32.05
N GLY A 485 13.36 18.95 -32.14
CA GLY A 485 12.68 19.57 -33.28
C GLY A 485 11.17 19.32 -33.29
N ALA A 486 10.62 18.70 -32.23
CA ALA A 486 9.19 18.78 -31.92
C ALA A 486 8.84 20.25 -31.76
N ALA A 487 7.91 20.74 -32.59
CA ALA A 487 7.52 22.13 -32.51
C ALA A 487 6.66 22.32 -31.26
N ARG A 488 6.82 23.47 -30.57
CA ARG A 488 5.92 23.85 -29.48
C ARG A 488 4.46 23.69 -29.95
N GLY A 489 3.69 22.81 -29.31
CA GLY A 489 2.30 22.51 -29.65
C GLY A 489 2.06 21.22 -30.43
N ASP A 490 3.09 20.40 -30.72
CA ASP A 490 2.88 19.01 -31.11
C ASP A 490 2.27 18.22 -29.94
N GLN A 491 1.17 17.53 -30.21
CA GLN A 491 0.37 16.85 -29.20
C GLN A 491 0.48 15.34 -29.38
N PHE A 492 1.12 14.68 -28.43
CA PHE A 492 1.25 13.22 -28.42
C PHE A 492 0.21 12.60 -27.51
N LYS A 493 -0.24 11.40 -27.85
CA LYS A 493 -1.19 10.65 -27.01
C LYS A 493 -0.50 9.74 -26.02
N VAL A 494 0.68 9.27 -26.42
CA VAL A 494 1.53 8.35 -25.68
C VAL A 494 2.95 8.88 -25.76
N VAL A 495 3.64 8.83 -24.63
CA VAL A 495 5.08 9.04 -24.52
C VAL A 495 5.66 7.71 -24.03
N GLN A 496 6.56 7.11 -24.78
CA GLN A 496 7.26 5.88 -24.41
C GLN A 496 8.73 6.21 -24.20
N LEU A 497 9.27 5.76 -23.07
CA LEU A 497 10.69 5.79 -22.75
C LEU A 497 11.18 4.35 -22.64
N GLY A 498 12.31 4.05 -23.26
CA GLY A 498 13.02 2.78 -23.12
C GLY A 498 13.97 2.80 -21.92
N THR A 499 14.89 1.86 -21.93
CA THR A 499 15.79 1.51 -20.83
C THR A 499 17.23 1.73 -21.25
N LEU A 500 18.17 1.24 -20.43
CA LEU A 500 19.60 1.19 -20.77
C LEU A 500 19.98 0.00 -21.68
N GLY A 501 19.05 -0.89 -21.99
CA GLY A 501 19.28 -2.07 -22.81
C GLY A 501 18.39 -2.09 -24.05
N ASN A 502 18.61 -3.08 -24.92
CA ASN A 502 17.90 -3.18 -26.19
C ASN A 502 16.37 -3.30 -26.01
N ASP A 503 15.65 -2.31 -26.51
CA ASP A 503 14.21 -2.19 -26.39
C ASP A 503 13.47 -2.55 -27.68
N GLN A 504 12.23 -3.04 -27.49
CA GLN A 504 11.34 -3.37 -28.60
C GLN A 504 9.97 -2.71 -28.43
N TYR A 505 9.64 -1.80 -29.34
CA TYR A 505 8.35 -1.13 -29.41
C TYR A 505 7.61 -1.43 -30.72
N ASP A 506 6.40 -2.01 -30.65
CA ASP A 506 5.52 -2.27 -31.81
C ASP A 506 4.07 -1.81 -31.57
N ASP A 507 3.65 -0.71 -32.18
CA ASP A 507 2.23 -0.32 -32.23
C ASP A 507 1.79 0.15 -33.63
N GLN A 508 2.15 -0.63 -34.65
CA GLN A 508 1.85 -0.34 -36.07
C GLN A 508 0.35 -0.23 -36.41
N LYS A 509 -0.55 -0.64 -35.52
CA LYS A 509 -2.00 -0.58 -35.73
C LYS A 509 -2.65 0.65 -35.13
N SER A 510 -1.95 1.35 -34.24
CA SER A 510 -2.48 2.53 -33.59
C SER A 510 -2.70 3.68 -34.58
N ARG A 511 -3.64 4.55 -34.23
CA ARG A 511 -3.92 5.82 -34.93
C ARG A 511 -3.56 7.02 -34.05
N GLU A 512 -3.01 6.75 -32.87
CA GLU A 512 -2.54 7.73 -31.92
C GLU A 512 -1.18 8.28 -32.39
N ALA A 513 -0.86 9.52 -32.01
CA ALA A 513 0.47 10.08 -32.22
C ALA A 513 1.37 9.70 -31.03
N PHE A 514 2.57 9.21 -31.33
CA PHE A 514 3.55 8.74 -30.35
C PHE A 514 4.75 9.67 -30.27
N TYR A 515 5.23 9.91 -29.06
CA TYR A 515 6.63 10.23 -28.84
C TYR A 515 7.29 8.97 -28.27
N VAL A 516 8.34 8.48 -28.93
CA VAL A 516 9.11 7.33 -28.47
C VAL A 516 10.57 7.77 -28.34
N ASN A 517 11.16 7.48 -27.20
CA ASN A 517 12.60 7.51 -27.00
C ASN A 517 13.05 6.13 -26.54
N ALA A 518 13.86 5.43 -27.33
CA ALA A 518 14.22 4.05 -27.06
C ALA A 518 15.39 3.93 -26.06
N GLY A 519 16.21 4.97 -25.91
CA GLY A 519 17.17 5.05 -24.81
C GLY A 519 18.58 4.63 -25.23
N GLN A 520 19.18 3.67 -24.51
CA GLN A 520 20.46 3.09 -24.89
C GLN A 520 20.27 1.63 -25.27
N GLY A 521 21.08 1.12 -26.20
CA GLY A 521 20.96 -0.23 -26.71
C GLY A 521 20.77 -0.23 -28.21
N ASP A 522 20.78 -1.41 -28.83
CA ASP A 522 20.37 -1.53 -30.23
C ASP A 522 18.85 -1.78 -30.26
N ASP A 523 18.09 -0.74 -30.58
CA ASP A 523 16.64 -0.72 -30.37
C ASP A 523 15.83 -0.97 -31.64
N TRP A 524 14.59 -1.45 -31.46
CA TRP A 524 13.64 -1.63 -32.55
C TRP A 524 12.31 -0.94 -32.24
N VAL A 525 12.00 0.10 -33.00
CA VAL A 525 10.78 0.91 -32.82
C VAL A 525 9.96 0.91 -34.10
N ALA A 526 8.68 0.53 -34.00
CA ALA A 526 7.72 0.61 -35.08
C ALA A 526 6.39 1.22 -34.62
N THR A 527 6.00 2.34 -35.20
CA THR A 527 4.79 3.08 -34.86
C THR A 527 3.73 3.05 -35.98
N GLY A 528 2.63 3.76 -35.76
CA GLY A 528 1.34 3.46 -36.37
C GLY A 528 0.96 4.36 -37.55
N MET A 529 -0.28 4.83 -37.52
CA MET A 529 -0.83 5.80 -38.48
C MET A 529 -0.79 7.24 -37.97
N GLY A 530 -0.06 7.46 -36.87
CA GLY A 530 0.00 8.71 -36.13
C GLY A 530 0.77 9.78 -36.87
N ARG A 531 1.15 10.82 -36.15
CA ARG A 531 2.23 11.70 -36.59
C ARG A 531 3.25 11.58 -35.49
N ASP A 532 4.20 10.70 -35.71
CA ASP A 532 5.01 10.12 -34.66
C ASP A 532 6.38 10.81 -34.59
N PHE A 533 6.96 10.83 -33.40
CA PHE A 533 8.29 11.36 -33.14
C PHE A 533 9.12 10.26 -32.50
N LEU A 534 10.12 9.75 -33.22
CA LEU A 534 10.93 8.61 -32.80
C LEU A 534 12.38 9.05 -32.57
N VAL A 535 12.90 8.71 -31.40
CA VAL A 535 14.32 8.81 -31.03
C VAL A 535 14.82 7.39 -30.76
N GLY A 536 15.87 6.96 -31.46
CA GLY A 536 16.57 5.72 -31.14
C GLY A 536 17.37 5.92 -29.86
N GLY A 537 18.41 6.75 -29.94
CA GLY A 537 19.20 7.16 -28.80
C GLY A 537 20.65 6.73 -29.00
N ALA A 538 21.19 5.86 -28.15
CA ALA A 538 22.56 5.38 -28.30
C ALA A 538 22.62 3.89 -28.63
N GLY A 539 23.21 3.54 -29.77
CA GLY A 539 23.30 2.17 -30.28
C GLY A 539 22.89 2.13 -31.74
N ASN A 540 22.78 0.95 -32.35
CA ASN A 540 22.43 0.83 -33.76
C ASN A 540 20.95 0.49 -33.88
N ASP A 541 20.16 1.53 -34.10
CA ASP A 541 18.71 1.46 -33.95
C ASP A 541 18.01 1.18 -35.27
N THR A 542 16.81 0.61 -35.17
CA THR A 542 15.89 0.45 -36.30
C THR A 542 14.58 1.16 -36.00
N LEU A 543 14.33 2.28 -36.68
CA LEU A 543 13.15 3.11 -36.47
C LEU A 543 12.21 3.07 -37.69
N TRP A 544 10.92 2.82 -37.45
CA TRP A 544 9.89 2.81 -38.48
C TRP A 544 8.67 3.66 -38.08
N GLY A 545 8.49 4.82 -38.73
CA GLY A 545 7.39 5.78 -38.47
C GLY A 545 6.00 5.27 -38.90
N GLY A 546 5.94 4.48 -39.98
CA GLY A 546 4.71 3.83 -40.39
C GLY A 546 3.94 4.64 -41.43
N LYS A 547 2.77 5.15 -41.08
CA LYS A 547 2.06 6.14 -41.89
C LYS A 547 1.93 7.41 -41.07
N GLY A 548 2.08 8.57 -41.68
CA GLY A 548 1.99 9.79 -40.91
C GLY A 548 2.70 10.93 -41.60
N ALA A 549 3.28 11.80 -40.81
CA ALA A 549 4.25 12.79 -41.25
C ALA A 549 5.29 12.80 -40.15
N ASP A 550 6.10 11.77 -40.14
CA ASP A 550 6.80 11.32 -38.94
C ASP A 550 8.18 11.98 -38.85
N THR A 551 8.67 12.21 -37.65
CA THR A 551 10.03 12.71 -37.41
C THR A 551 10.86 11.61 -36.76
N LEU A 552 12.00 11.28 -37.38
CA LEU A 552 12.89 10.23 -36.92
C LEU A 552 14.27 10.83 -36.63
N LEU A 553 14.79 10.57 -35.44
CA LEU A 553 16.16 10.85 -35.01
C LEU A 553 16.79 9.52 -34.60
N GLY A 554 17.78 9.06 -35.36
CA GLY A 554 18.52 7.83 -35.02
C GLY A 554 19.22 7.99 -33.68
N GLY A 555 20.06 9.02 -33.58
CA GLY A 555 20.88 9.25 -32.40
C GLY A 555 22.29 8.74 -32.66
N SER A 556 23.10 8.47 -31.64
CA SER A 556 24.47 8.01 -31.86
C SER A 556 24.54 6.53 -32.19
N GLY A 557 25.17 6.17 -33.30
CA GLY A 557 25.37 4.79 -33.74
C GLY A 557 25.22 4.70 -35.25
N ASP A 558 25.11 3.51 -35.81
CA ASP A 558 24.83 3.34 -37.24
C ASP A 558 23.38 2.87 -37.42
N ASP A 559 22.46 3.80 -37.72
CA ASP A 559 21.03 3.53 -37.62
C ASP A 559 20.37 3.16 -38.96
N MET A 560 19.22 2.49 -38.86
CA MET A 560 18.31 2.22 -39.97
C MET A 560 16.98 2.94 -39.77
N LEU A 561 16.75 3.98 -40.57
CA LEU A 561 15.60 4.87 -40.47
C LEU A 561 14.63 4.61 -41.63
N LYS A 562 13.34 4.45 -41.31
CA LYS A 562 12.29 4.24 -42.30
C LYS A 562 11.08 5.13 -41.99
N GLY A 563 10.84 6.13 -42.83
CA GLY A 563 9.71 7.06 -42.66
C GLY A 563 8.39 6.35 -42.93
N GLY A 564 8.32 5.65 -44.06
CA GLY A 564 7.12 4.94 -44.50
C GLY A 564 6.25 5.80 -45.43
N MET A 565 4.95 5.90 -45.14
CA MET A 565 4.03 6.68 -45.96
C MET A 565 3.77 8.03 -45.29
N GLY A 566 4.16 9.11 -45.93
CA GLY A 566 3.99 10.41 -45.30
C GLY A 566 4.85 11.45 -45.95
N ALA A 567 4.89 12.63 -45.34
CA ALA A 567 5.96 13.58 -45.57
C ALA A 567 6.83 13.58 -44.32
N ASP A 568 7.88 12.77 -44.36
CA ASP A 568 8.64 12.41 -43.17
C ASP A 568 9.91 13.29 -43.06
N THR A 569 10.39 13.48 -41.83
CA THR A 569 11.58 14.28 -41.54
C THR A 569 12.60 13.42 -40.81
N PHE A 570 13.79 13.27 -41.39
CA PHE A 570 14.93 12.61 -40.77
C PHE A 570 15.86 13.68 -40.20
N LEU A 571 15.96 13.73 -38.87
CA LEU A 571 16.75 14.70 -38.13
C LEU A 571 18.12 14.12 -37.79
N PHE A 572 19.16 14.94 -37.93
CA PHE A 572 20.53 14.60 -37.54
C PHE A 572 21.06 15.70 -36.63
N VAL A 573 21.71 15.37 -35.51
CA VAL A 573 22.18 16.35 -34.52
C VAL A 573 23.69 16.54 -34.48
N GLY A 574 24.42 15.78 -35.29
CA GLY A 574 25.83 16.01 -35.44
C GLY A 574 26.70 15.03 -34.63
N SER A 575 26.16 13.89 -34.21
CA SER A 575 26.96 12.81 -33.64
C SER A 575 26.41 11.44 -34.01
N ASP A 576 25.64 11.38 -35.09
CA ASP A 576 24.73 10.27 -35.37
C ASP A 576 25.37 9.10 -36.13
N GLY A 577 26.71 8.97 -36.13
CA GLY A 577 27.40 7.92 -36.89
C GLY A 577 27.04 7.84 -38.38
N ALA A 578 26.93 6.62 -38.93
CA ALA A 578 26.71 6.36 -40.35
C ALA A 578 25.33 5.73 -40.65
N ASP A 579 24.36 6.59 -40.93
CA ASP A 579 22.95 6.18 -40.99
C ASP A 579 22.44 5.79 -42.37
N ASN A 580 21.42 4.93 -42.37
CA ASN A 580 20.73 4.44 -43.56
C ASN A 580 19.26 4.83 -43.55
N VAL A 581 18.86 5.71 -44.46
CA VAL A 581 17.45 6.03 -44.70
C VAL A 581 16.89 5.11 -45.80
N ALA A 582 16.06 4.16 -45.40
CA ALA A 582 15.68 3.01 -46.22
C ALA A 582 14.67 3.31 -47.34
N ASP A 583 13.81 4.33 -47.20
CA ASP A 583 12.71 4.60 -48.13
C ASP A 583 12.49 6.09 -48.46
N PHE A 584 13.58 6.86 -48.51
CA PHE A 584 13.53 8.31 -48.80
C PHE A 584 12.83 8.64 -50.13
N THR A 585 11.81 9.50 -50.07
CA THR A 585 11.03 9.98 -51.22
C THR A 585 11.31 11.46 -51.48
N SER A 586 12.11 11.75 -52.51
CA SER A 586 12.44 13.12 -52.93
C SER A 586 11.20 13.98 -53.22
N GLY A 587 11.20 15.23 -52.75
CA GLY A 587 10.10 16.18 -52.86
C GLY A 587 8.93 15.95 -51.89
N VAL A 588 9.00 14.89 -51.07
CA VAL A 588 8.02 14.56 -50.05
C VAL A 588 8.71 14.58 -48.68
N ASP A 589 9.76 13.79 -48.51
CA ASP A 589 10.53 13.68 -47.28
C ASP A 589 11.63 14.74 -47.19
N ARG A 590 12.17 14.91 -45.99
CA ARG A 590 13.21 15.91 -45.71
C ARG A 590 14.32 15.33 -44.84
N ILE A 591 15.55 15.72 -45.15
CA ILE A 591 16.72 15.60 -44.29
C ILE A 591 16.92 16.95 -43.60
N ASP A 592 16.95 16.97 -42.27
CA ASP A 592 17.12 18.18 -41.48
C ASP A 592 18.48 18.20 -40.78
N LEU A 593 19.34 19.15 -41.20
CA LEU A 593 20.70 19.34 -40.71
C LEU A 593 20.86 20.69 -39.97
N ARG A 594 19.76 21.41 -39.73
CA ARG A 594 19.78 22.78 -39.18
C ARG A 594 20.32 22.85 -37.75
N SER A 595 20.31 21.74 -37.03
CA SER A 595 20.80 21.60 -35.64
C SER A 595 22.30 21.93 -35.52
N PHE A 596 23.12 21.54 -36.50
CA PHE A 596 24.56 21.80 -36.54
C PHE A 596 25.01 22.63 -37.75
N ALA A 597 24.13 22.86 -38.74
CA ALA A 597 24.32 23.75 -39.88
C ALA A 597 25.69 23.56 -40.58
N PRO A 598 25.89 22.43 -41.29
CA PRO A 598 27.20 22.05 -41.81
C PRO A 598 27.77 23.07 -42.80
N VAL A 599 29.10 23.21 -42.79
CA VAL A 599 29.82 24.03 -43.77
C VAL A 599 29.79 23.39 -45.17
N SER A 600 29.83 22.06 -45.27
CA SER A 600 29.78 21.34 -46.54
C SER A 600 28.92 20.07 -46.50
N VAL A 601 28.17 19.84 -47.58
CA VAL A 601 27.47 18.58 -47.84
C VAL A 601 27.71 18.18 -49.30
N MET A 602 28.41 17.08 -49.51
CA MET A 602 28.71 16.52 -50.82
C MET A 602 27.81 15.32 -51.12
N GLN A 603 27.11 15.35 -52.26
CA GLN A 603 26.29 14.24 -52.72
C GLN A 603 27.10 13.29 -53.60
N VAL A 604 27.12 12.01 -53.24
CA VAL A 604 27.81 10.95 -53.97
C VAL A 604 26.78 9.91 -54.41
N ALA A 605 26.69 9.69 -55.73
CA ALA A 605 25.79 8.67 -56.26
C ALA A 605 26.32 7.26 -55.92
N GLU A 606 25.45 6.42 -55.35
CA GLU A 606 25.77 5.04 -55.01
C GLU A 606 24.81 4.05 -55.67
N ALA A 607 25.15 2.77 -55.64
CA ALA A 607 24.30 1.73 -56.21
C ALA A 607 23.01 1.60 -55.39
N GLY A 608 21.90 2.14 -55.91
CA GLY A 608 20.59 2.08 -55.27
C GLY A 608 20.21 3.32 -54.45
N GLY A 609 21.04 4.36 -54.43
CA GLY A 609 20.82 5.53 -53.59
C GLY A 609 21.77 6.71 -53.79
N ILE A 610 21.73 7.64 -52.85
CA ILE A 610 22.66 8.79 -52.73
C ILE A 610 23.27 8.77 -51.34
N ARG A 611 24.60 8.86 -51.26
CA ARG A 611 25.34 9.08 -50.02
C ARG A 611 25.61 10.57 -49.84
N LEU A 612 25.30 11.10 -48.67
CA LEU A 612 25.64 12.46 -48.25
C LEU A 612 26.89 12.42 -47.38
N ASP A 613 27.94 13.10 -47.82
CA ASP A 613 29.19 13.29 -47.08
C ASP A 613 29.17 14.68 -46.46
N ILE A 614 29.09 14.72 -45.12
CA ILE A 614 28.91 15.95 -44.35
C ILE A 614 30.22 16.30 -43.65
N ASP A 615 30.72 17.50 -43.91
CA ASP A 615 31.89 18.12 -43.25
C ASP A 615 31.36 19.36 -42.50
N ARG A 616 31.34 19.26 -41.17
CA ARG A 616 30.66 20.22 -40.30
C ARG A 616 31.49 21.48 -40.13
N GLU A 617 32.79 21.36 -39.90
CA GLU A 617 33.72 22.48 -39.70
C GLU A 617 34.36 23.03 -40.99
N GLY A 618 34.29 22.29 -42.09
CA GLY A 618 34.93 22.65 -43.35
C GLY A 618 36.43 22.36 -43.39
N ASP A 619 36.91 21.39 -42.60
CA ASP A 619 38.33 21.03 -42.53
C ASP A 619 38.76 19.99 -43.59
N GLY A 620 37.78 19.45 -44.33
CA GLY A 620 37.95 18.43 -45.36
C GLY A 620 37.86 16.98 -44.86
N VAL A 621 37.58 16.77 -43.57
CA VAL A 621 37.24 15.46 -42.98
C VAL A 621 35.71 15.30 -43.01
N ILE A 622 35.25 14.09 -43.33
CA ILE A 622 33.82 13.78 -43.29
C ILE A 622 33.49 13.34 -41.87
N ASP A 623 32.60 14.08 -41.21
CA ASP A 623 32.17 13.81 -39.84
C ASP A 623 30.98 12.86 -39.78
N GLN A 624 30.16 12.86 -40.82
CA GLN A 624 28.92 12.08 -40.89
C GLN A 624 28.62 11.67 -42.32
N THR A 625 28.10 10.46 -42.44
CA THR A 625 27.66 9.88 -43.70
C THR A 625 26.22 9.46 -43.58
N ILE A 626 25.37 9.87 -44.52
CA ILE A 626 23.97 9.44 -44.57
C ILE A 626 23.72 8.78 -45.91
N LEU A 627 23.28 7.52 -45.92
CA LEU A 627 22.91 6.80 -47.13
C LEU A 627 21.39 6.82 -47.34
N LEU A 628 20.95 7.49 -48.41
CA LEU A 628 19.56 7.57 -48.82
C LEU A 628 19.27 6.52 -49.89
N HIS A 629 18.47 5.52 -49.56
CA HIS A 629 18.05 4.45 -50.48
C HIS A 629 16.83 4.87 -51.30
N GLY A 630 16.68 4.29 -52.50
CA GLY A 630 15.49 4.47 -53.33
C GLY A 630 15.42 5.80 -54.10
N VAL A 631 16.42 6.68 -53.95
CA VAL A 631 16.50 7.98 -54.59
C VAL A 631 17.69 8.09 -55.55
N SER A 632 17.49 8.74 -56.70
CA SER A 632 18.55 8.96 -57.70
C SER A 632 18.94 10.43 -57.89
N ALA A 633 18.16 11.36 -57.33
CA ALA A 633 18.45 12.79 -57.28
C ALA A 633 17.64 13.45 -56.15
N LEU A 634 18.19 14.48 -55.52
CA LEU A 634 17.49 15.27 -54.51
C LEU A 634 16.92 16.58 -55.09
N GLY A 635 15.76 16.98 -54.59
CA GLY A 635 15.09 18.24 -54.87
C GLY A 635 15.68 19.40 -54.07
N MET A 636 15.35 20.64 -54.48
CA MET A 636 15.86 21.87 -53.85
C MET A 636 15.43 22.05 -52.37
N ASN A 637 14.39 21.34 -51.93
CA ASN A 637 13.84 21.44 -50.57
C ASN A 637 13.97 20.14 -49.76
N ASP A 638 14.70 19.15 -50.28
CA ASP A 638 14.85 17.84 -49.64
C ASP A 638 15.86 17.88 -48.50
N ILE A 639 16.78 18.84 -48.51
CA ILE A 639 17.73 19.07 -47.42
C ILE A 639 17.47 20.45 -46.81
N LEU A 640 17.24 20.49 -45.51
CA LEU A 640 17.16 21.71 -44.72
C LEU A 640 18.52 21.94 -44.06
N MET A 641 19.11 23.11 -44.30
CA MET A 641 20.41 23.54 -43.75
C MET A 641 20.28 24.88 -43.04
#